data_AF-A0A0Q0BY80-F1
#
_entry.id   AF-A0A0Q0BY80-F1
#
_cell.length_a   1.000
_cell.length_b   1.000
_cell.length_c   1.000
_cell.angle_alpha   90.00
_cell.angle_beta   90.00
_cell.angle_gamma   90.00
#
_symmetry.space_group_name_H-M   'P 1'
#
loop_
_entity.id
_entity.type
_entity.pdbx_description
1 polymer ?
#
loop_
_entity_poly.entity_id
_entity_poly.type
_entity_poly.pdbx_seq_one_letter_code
_entity_poly.pdbx_strand_id
1 'polypeptide(L)'
;MPRVGTVGYFCSASLGELSYRVSLEVPTTSRYGSDYGKVQHSSAIAQVLMSGAGPEQQAIVLEPALSSQANADTSADLTRQFFKTKYNVDYVDDASNPLNNLNVFLEKTGLDSDGVEALLAIGNHTAYASPNILSAGHNADEDSPREASLTAIKARFGAGYVNGPTTQPAMALNKDAYGIKRLVNTSVDRFDRLQRIIRLQRWTGIPFTALDTLVMAVVRSEGAVNPQMVLTVNTLRALGTYRYLNKRYGLAPDEFAAFVHQMPGEANDGRLPMFDRVFNNPALFDTPLVLDGSTLYLDQHSSQHVKARAQLSRALHLSSTHEGLRQLAIDVRELIGNAPTDFRLNLSMISSLYRQARIASMFGLTTAECRALIDLLGSLSFRKKVVSGQLDDTEPDVLDILMQLDWAVTWLEASDRDVTTLRRQAGWDMTETIVTQELTVQLEQLTNDARLAVLNSDQLASLDLPSKDDQNNTINWWIILSYLIDESGLVRTQPLHEEPAVSIRRTLHERLSAIAIAEPLASEVEARLATFVLNGYRNQHRLVEELLLTLTGLPPDRCEPVIRWAGSDVSKFLAALLWDNGVIETLSMLIRYSEVSQQLGLSARALRTFLINPRWLYAGSEGQFYLSPNSLYLLDRYSNWRDNCGYPEEALLEYFKQANDPQRDATQCAARLASLTGWTSSEVLAANALLTGSDRIASSMHEVDWLSRMHSASEVTGLSAGQLLSATDLTAASAAAHWKSTGEAVIAGNR
;
A
#
# COMPACT_ATOMS: atom_id res chain seq x y z
N MET A 1 0.71 -36.21 -3.19
CA MET A 1 -0.63 -35.64 -2.95
C MET A 1 -0.48 -34.13 -2.84
N PRO A 2 -0.87 -33.33 -3.84
CA PRO A 2 -0.80 -31.88 -3.73
C PRO A 2 -2.07 -31.34 -3.05
N ARG A 3 -1.88 -30.49 -2.03
CA ARG A 3 -2.94 -29.78 -1.32
C ARG A 3 -3.46 -28.65 -2.22
N VAL A 4 -4.53 -28.95 -2.94
CA VAL A 4 -5.50 -27.95 -3.40
C VAL A 4 -6.21 -27.44 -2.14
N GLY A 5 -6.04 -26.16 -1.82
CA GLY A 5 -6.48 -25.59 -0.55
C GLY A 5 -6.86 -24.13 -0.62
N THR A 6 -7.54 -23.71 -1.69
CA THR A 6 -8.25 -22.42 -1.72
C THR A 6 -9.49 -22.55 -2.60
N VAL A 7 -10.51 -23.22 -2.07
CA VAL A 7 -11.86 -23.21 -2.66
C VAL A 7 -12.84 -23.00 -1.52
N GLY A 8 -13.63 -21.91 -1.59
CA GLY A 8 -14.82 -21.82 -0.74
C GLY A 8 -15.39 -20.45 -0.38
N TYR A 9 -15.28 -19.39 -1.19
CA TYR A 9 -16.21 -18.26 -1.12
C TYR A 9 -16.54 -17.72 -2.52
N PHE A 10 -17.43 -18.41 -3.24
CA PHE A 10 -18.14 -17.79 -4.37
C PHE A 10 -19.12 -16.74 -3.83
N CYS A 11 -18.79 -15.44 -3.98
CA CYS A 11 -19.78 -14.36 -4.06
C CYS A 11 -19.09 -13.07 -4.56
N SER A 12 -19.33 -12.72 -5.84
CA SER A 12 -18.94 -11.53 -6.61
C SER A 12 -18.02 -10.51 -5.91
N ALA A 13 -16.83 -10.29 -6.46
CA ALA A 13 -16.05 -9.08 -6.16
C ALA A 13 -16.95 -7.85 -6.32
N SER A 14 -16.89 -6.91 -5.37
CA SER A 14 -17.66 -5.67 -5.52
C SER A 14 -17.10 -4.84 -6.68
N LEU A 15 -17.93 -4.01 -7.32
CA LEU A 15 -17.50 -3.24 -8.48
C LEU A 15 -16.22 -2.42 -8.23
N GLY A 16 -16.12 -1.79 -7.05
CA GLY A 16 -14.92 -1.05 -6.66
C GLY A 16 -13.70 -1.92 -6.32
N GLU A 17 -13.91 -3.14 -5.87
CA GLU A 17 -12.82 -4.10 -5.59
C GLU A 17 -12.10 -4.51 -6.88
N LEU A 18 -12.80 -4.53 -8.02
CA LEU A 18 -12.19 -4.81 -9.32
C LEU A 18 -11.07 -3.82 -9.62
N SER A 19 -11.27 -2.52 -9.33
CA SER A 19 -10.25 -1.50 -9.57
C SER A 19 -8.96 -1.75 -8.78
N TYR A 20 -9.05 -2.31 -7.57
CA TYR A 20 -7.87 -2.71 -6.79
C TYR A 20 -7.19 -3.98 -7.31
N ARG A 21 -7.97 -4.95 -7.79
CA ARG A 21 -7.42 -6.19 -8.40
C ARG A 21 -6.70 -5.88 -9.71
N VAL A 22 -7.22 -4.96 -10.50
CA VAL A 22 -6.73 -4.63 -11.85
C VAL A 22 -6.07 -3.25 -11.96
N SER A 23 -5.63 -2.68 -10.83
CA SER A 23 -4.88 -1.42 -10.85
C SER A 23 -3.54 -1.61 -11.53
N LEU A 24 -3.15 -0.75 -12.46
CA LEU A 24 -1.82 -0.86 -13.10
C LEU A 24 -0.70 -0.71 -12.06
N GLU A 25 -0.85 0.25 -11.17
CA GLU A 25 0.07 0.46 -10.06
C GLU A 25 -0.35 -0.37 -8.84
N VAL A 26 0.64 -0.96 -8.19
CA VAL A 26 0.52 -1.56 -6.87
C VAL A 26 1.28 -0.69 -5.86
N PRO A 27 1.11 -0.88 -4.55
CA PRO A 27 1.74 -0.03 -3.54
C PRO A 27 3.26 0.12 -3.69
N THR A 28 3.97 -0.92 -4.13
CA THR A 28 5.44 -0.84 -4.35
C THR A 28 5.83 -0.14 -5.66
N THR A 29 4.94 -0.04 -6.65
CA THR A 29 5.21 0.67 -7.92
C THR A 29 4.62 2.07 -7.95
N SER A 30 3.65 2.37 -7.08
CA SER A 30 3.05 3.70 -6.92
C SER A 30 4.04 4.71 -6.34
N ARG A 31 4.28 5.80 -7.07
CA ARG A 31 5.27 6.81 -6.69
C ARG A 31 4.88 7.65 -5.48
N TYR A 32 3.59 7.93 -5.31
CA TYR A 32 3.05 8.79 -4.24
C TYR A 32 2.05 8.05 -3.34
N GLY A 33 1.89 6.73 -3.53
CA GLY A 33 0.95 5.91 -2.76
C GLY A 33 -0.53 6.16 -3.06
N SER A 34 -0.87 6.99 -4.05
CA SER A 34 -2.26 7.32 -4.42
C SER A 34 -2.76 6.61 -5.68
N ASP A 35 -1.89 5.87 -6.38
CA ASP A 35 -2.26 5.20 -7.64
C ASP A 35 -2.79 3.77 -7.42
N TYR A 36 -2.63 3.17 -6.24
CA TYR A 36 -3.19 1.84 -5.99
C TYR A 36 -4.72 1.88 -5.91
N GLY A 37 -5.38 1.11 -6.78
CA GLY A 37 -6.84 1.14 -6.97
C GLY A 37 -7.31 2.12 -8.03
N LYS A 38 -6.38 2.87 -8.65
CA LYS A 38 -6.65 3.69 -9.84
C LYS A 38 -6.55 2.84 -11.10
N VAL A 39 -7.53 2.99 -11.99
CA VAL A 39 -7.54 2.38 -13.33
C VAL A 39 -7.81 3.48 -14.36
N GLN A 40 -9.08 3.81 -14.61
CA GLN A 40 -9.48 5.00 -15.38
C GLN A 40 -9.84 6.18 -14.47
N HIS A 41 -10.24 5.88 -13.22
CA HIS A 41 -10.65 6.84 -12.20
C HIS A 41 -9.80 6.66 -10.94
N SER A 42 -9.83 7.64 -10.03
CA SER A 42 -9.09 7.59 -8.77
C SER A 42 -9.56 6.47 -7.83
N SER A 43 -8.71 6.07 -6.88
CA SER A 43 -9.04 5.09 -5.83
C SER A 43 -10.28 5.50 -5.02
N ALA A 44 -10.52 6.80 -4.85
CA ALA A 44 -11.71 7.33 -4.18
C ALA A 44 -13.02 6.86 -4.86
N ILE A 45 -13.08 6.85 -6.19
CA ILE A 45 -14.25 6.34 -6.92
C ILE A 45 -14.40 4.84 -6.69
N ALA A 46 -13.30 4.07 -6.72
CA ALA A 46 -13.32 2.65 -6.39
C ALA A 46 -13.88 2.40 -4.98
N GLN A 47 -13.40 3.13 -3.97
CA GLN A 47 -13.89 3.05 -2.59
C GLN A 47 -15.39 3.37 -2.48
N VAL A 48 -15.88 4.40 -3.19
CA VAL A 48 -17.33 4.70 -3.26
C VAL A 48 -18.10 3.52 -3.85
N LEU A 49 -17.63 2.93 -4.95
CA LEU A 49 -18.29 1.78 -5.59
C LEU A 49 -18.26 0.51 -4.72
N MET A 50 -17.27 0.36 -3.85
CA MET A 50 -17.23 -0.74 -2.87
C MET A 50 -18.38 -0.66 -1.86
N SER A 51 -18.99 0.51 -1.63
CA SER A 51 -20.18 0.64 -0.77
C SER A 51 -21.39 -0.14 -1.32
N GLY A 52 -21.43 -0.35 -2.65
CA GLY A 52 -22.56 -0.92 -3.38
C GLY A 52 -23.71 0.04 -3.61
N ALA A 53 -23.54 1.33 -3.32
CA ALA A 53 -24.50 2.36 -3.71
C ALA A 53 -24.48 2.56 -5.24
N GLY A 54 -25.62 2.37 -5.91
CA GLY A 54 -25.82 2.75 -7.30
C GLY A 54 -25.89 4.28 -7.48
N PRO A 55 -25.92 4.80 -8.72
CA PRO A 55 -25.85 6.23 -9.01
C PRO A 55 -26.86 7.08 -8.24
N GLU A 56 -28.13 6.67 -8.22
CA GLU A 56 -29.18 7.40 -7.52
C GLU A 56 -29.00 7.36 -6.00
N GLN A 57 -28.51 6.24 -5.45
CA GLN A 57 -28.23 6.13 -4.02
C GLN A 57 -27.07 7.06 -3.63
N GLN A 58 -26.03 7.14 -4.46
CA GLN A 58 -24.93 8.09 -4.28
C GLN A 58 -25.44 9.53 -4.37
N ALA A 59 -26.27 9.84 -5.37
CA ALA A 59 -26.86 11.17 -5.54
C ALA A 59 -27.69 11.58 -4.32
N ILE A 60 -28.52 10.69 -3.77
CA ILE A 60 -29.32 10.95 -2.56
C ILE A 60 -28.42 11.23 -1.34
N VAL A 61 -27.33 10.48 -1.18
CA VAL A 61 -26.42 10.64 -0.04
C VAL A 61 -25.66 11.95 -0.13
N LEU A 62 -25.22 12.32 -1.34
CA LEU A 62 -24.37 13.48 -1.62
C LEU A 62 -25.15 14.75 -2.01
N GLU A 63 -26.48 14.68 -2.10
CA GLU A 63 -27.34 15.83 -2.42
C GLU A 63 -27.02 16.98 -1.46
N PRO A 64 -26.84 18.23 -1.92
CA PRO A 64 -26.57 19.34 -1.01
C PRO A 64 -27.67 19.48 0.06
N ALA A 65 -27.30 19.88 1.28
CA ALA A 65 -28.27 20.07 2.35
C ALA A 65 -29.32 21.11 1.92
N LEU A 66 -30.60 20.87 2.17
CA LEU A 66 -31.67 21.79 1.74
C LEU A 66 -31.45 23.23 2.25
N SER A 67 -30.90 23.39 3.45
CA SER A 67 -30.54 24.69 4.05
C SER A 67 -29.48 25.47 3.26
N SER A 68 -28.66 24.79 2.46
CA SER A 68 -27.63 25.39 1.60
C SER A 68 -28.14 25.83 0.22
N GLN A 69 -29.32 25.34 -0.19
CA GLN A 69 -29.90 25.61 -1.51
C GLN A 69 -30.93 26.76 -1.52
N ALA A 70 -31.33 27.24 -0.34
CA ALA A 70 -32.42 28.18 -0.18
C ALA A 70 -31.94 29.65 -0.12
N ASN A 71 -32.55 30.51 -0.93
CA ASN A 71 -32.50 31.97 -0.77
C ASN A 71 -33.83 32.45 -0.15
N ALA A 72 -33.89 33.68 0.37
CA ALA A 72 -35.07 34.20 1.07
C ALA A 72 -36.39 34.02 0.26
N ASP A 73 -36.32 34.19 -1.06
CA ASP A 73 -37.50 34.15 -1.95
C ASP A 73 -37.89 32.75 -2.45
N THR A 74 -37.00 31.75 -2.40
CA THR A 74 -37.25 30.39 -2.95
C THR A 74 -37.36 29.29 -1.89
N SER A 75 -37.05 29.61 -0.62
CA SER A 75 -36.93 28.64 0.48
C SER A 75 -38.22 27.84 0.76
N ALA A 76 -39.39 28.50 0.74
CA ALA A 76 -40.65 27.88 1.09
C ALA A 76 -41.10 26.84 0.05
N ASP A 77 -40.95 27.15 -1.24
CA ASP A 77 -41.34 26.26 -2.32
C ASP A 77 -40.37 25.07 -2.46
N LEU A 78 -39.07 25.31 -2.29
CA LEU A 78 -38.07 24.23 -2.22
C LEU A 78 -38.34 23.29 -1.04
N THR A 79 -38.71 23.82 0.12
CA THR A 79 -39.04 23.01 1.29
C THR A 79 -40.28 22.16 1.03
N ARG A 80 -41.37 22.74 0.51
CA ARG A 80 -42.58 21.99 0.15
C ARG A 80 -42.27 20.90 -0.88
N GLN A 81 -41.48 21.21 -1.91
CA GLN A 81 -41.08 20.25 -2.93
C GLN A 81 -40.24 19.12 -2.34
N PHE A 82 -39.30 19.42 -1.43
CA PHE A 82 -38.50 18.42 -0.74
C PHE A 82 -39.39 17.43 0.03
N PHE A 83 -40.30 17.92 0.87
CA PHE A 83 -41.19 17.06 1.65
C PHE A 83 -42.15 16.26 0.76
N LYS A 84 -42.64 16.86 -0.32
CA LYS A 84 -43.45 16.16 -1.32
C LYS A 84 -42.68 15.05 -2.00
N THR A 85 -41.43 15.30 -2.38
CA THR A 85 -40.61 14.35 -3.15
C THR A 85 -40.04 13.24 -2.27
N LYS A 86 -39.51 13.57 -1.09
CA LYS A 86 -38.79 12.61 -0.23
C LYS A 86 -39.70 11.84 0.73
N TYR A 87 -40.84 12.42 1.12
CA TYR A 87 -41.77 11.84 2.09
C TYR A 87 -43.22 11.72 1.58
N ASN A 88 -43.56 12.30 0.43
CA ASN A 88 -44.93 12.34 -0.10
C ASN A 88 -45.94 12.94 0.89
N VAL A 89 -45.58 14.09 1.49
CA VAL A 89 -46.44 14.89 2.36
C VAL A 89 -46.52 16.34 1.90
N ASP A 90 -47.65 16.99 2.17
CA ASP A 90 -47.81 18.41 1.93
C ASP A 90 -47.32 19.17 3.18
N TYR A 91 -46.16 19.84 3.06
CA TYR A 91 -45.48 20.48 4.18
C TYR A 91 -46.23 21.71 4.70
N VAL A 92 -46.29 21.81 6.03
CA VAL A 92 -46.76 23.00 6.75
C VAL A 92 -45.67 23.43 7.71
N ASP A 93 -45.30 24.71 7.69
CA ASP A 93 -44.18 25.27 8.46
C ASP A 93 -44.57 25.62 9.90
N ASP A 94 -45.21 24.67 10.59
CA ASP A 94 -45.61 24.80 11.99
C ASP A 94 -45.76 23.44 12.68
N ALA A 95 -46.29 23.42 13.90
CA ALA A 95 -46.51 22.20 14.67
C ALA A 95 -47.47 21.20 13.99
N SER A 96 -48.28 21.65 13.03
CA SER A 96 -49.25 20.86 12.27
C SER A 96 -48.64 20.09 11.11
N ASN A 97 -47.33 20.23 10.82
CA ASN A 97 -46.62 19.40 9.85
C ASN A 97 -47.03 17.92 10.00
N PRO A 98 -47.57 17.27 8.96
CA PRO A 98 -48.04 15.89 9.04
C PRO A 98 -46.99 14.91 9.55
N LEU A 99 -45.72 15.09 9.20
CA LEU A 99 -44.63 14.20 9.64
C LEU A 99 -44.28 14.32 11.13
N ASN A 100 -44.75 15.36 11.83
CA ASN A 100 -44.60 15.40 13.28
C ASN A 100 -45.49 14.35 13.96
N ASN A 101 -46.55 13.85 13.32
CA ASN A 101 -47.35 12.76 13.86
C ASN A 101 -46.60 11.43 13.71
N LEU A 102 -46.41 10.68 14.82
CA LEU A 102 -45.65 9.43 14.78
C LEU A 102 -46.24 8.41 13.80
N ASN A 103 -47.56 8.24 13.74
CA ASN A 103 -48.18 7.26 12.84
C ASN A 103 -47.94 7.62 11.36
N VAL A 104 -48.02 8.90 11.01
CA VAL A 104 -47.70 9.37 9.66
C VAL A 104 -46.21 9.16 9.36
N PHE A 105 -45.34 9.47 10.31
CA PHE A 105 -43.90 9.23 10.16
C PHE A 105 -43.58 7.76 9.94
N LEU A 106 -44.18 6.85 10.72
CA LEU A 106 -44.04 5.40 10.56
C LEU A 106 -44.52 4.94 9.18
N GLU A 107 -45.68 5.41 8.73
CA GLU A 107 -46.22 5.08 7.40
C GLU A 107 -45.30 5.55 6.27
N LYS A 108 -44.83 6.81 6.32
CA LYS A 108 -44.02 7.40 5.24
C LYS A 108 -42.59 6.90 5.23
N THR A 109 -42.04 6.55 6.39
CA THR A 109 -40.68 6.01 6.47
C THR A 109 -40.68 4.52 6.29
N GLY A 110 -41.70 3.78 6.73
CA GLY A 110 -41.73 2.32 6.81
C GLY A 110 -40.94 1.75 8.00
N LEU A 111 -40.69 2.57 9.02
CA LEU A 111 -40.16 2.12 10.31
C LEU A 111 -41.30 1.66 11.21
N ASP A 112 -40.98 0.83 12.20
CA ASP A 112 -41.83 0.54 13.34
C ASP A 112 -41.46 1.42 14.55
N SER A 113 -42.22 1.30 15.64
CA SER A 113 -42.01 2.14 16.83
C SER A 113 -40.62 1.95 17.43
N ASP A 114 -40.11 0.72 17.47
CA ASP A 114 -38.78 0.39 17.98
C ASP A 114 -37.70 1.00 17.09
N GLY A 115 -37.83 0.86 15.76
CA GLY A 115 -36.94 1.47 14.79
C GLY A 115 -36.87 3.00 14.89
N VAL A 116 -37.97 3.68 15.22
CA VAL A 116 -37.96 5.13 15.51
C VAL A 116 -37.24 5.43 16.82
N GLU A 117 -37.47 4.64 17.87
CA GLU A 117 -36.74 4.81 19.14
C GLU A 117 -35.24 4.58 18.97
N ALA A 118 -34.84 3.58 18.17
CA ALA A 118 -33.44 3.29 17.83
C ALA A 118 -32.81 4.41 16.98
N LEU A 119 -33.53 4.93 15.99
CA LEU A 119 -33.09 6.03 15.13
C LEU A 119 -32.85 7.33 15.91
N LEU A 120 -33.66 7.57 16.95
CA LEU A 120 -33.57 8.77 17.78
C LEU A 120 -32.75 8.56 19.06
N ALA A 121 -32.25 7.34 19.31
CA ALA A 121 -31.56 6.93 20.53
C ALA A 121 -32.33 7.29 21.82
N ILE A 122 -33.63 6.97 21.83
CA ILE A 122 -34.54 7.23 22.96
C ILE A 122 -35.14 5.92 23.51
N GLY A 123 -35.83 6.00 24.65
CA GLY A 123 -36.53 4.86 25.23
C GLY A 123 -35.55 3.76 25.62
N ASN A 124 -35.75 2.55 25.09
CA ASN A 124 -34.85 1.42 25.36
C ASN A 124 -33.47 1.56 24.70
N HIS A 125 -33.34 2.46 23.72
CA HIS A 125 -32.10 2.72 22.98
C HIS A 125 -31.32 3.93 23.51
N THR A 126 -31.74 4.50 24.64
CA THR A 126 -31.05 5.63 25.25
C THR A 126 -29.61 5.29 25.60
N ALA A 127 -28.71 6.14 25.13
CA ALA A 127 -27.29 5.98 25.35
C ALA A 127 -26.89 6.23 26.80
N TYR A 128 -25.85 5.53 27.24
CA TYR A 128 -25.14 5.78 28.48
C TYR A 128 -23.63 5.80 28.22
N ALA A 129 -22.93 6.66 28.95
CA ALA A 129 -21.49 6.78 28.85
C ALA A 129 -20.77 5.74 29.72
N SER A 130 -19.55 5.40 29.31
CA SER A 130 -18.62 4.69 30.17
C SER A 130 -18.41 5.46 31.48
N PRO A 131 -18.54 4.82 32.66
CA PRO A 131 -18.19 5.45 33.92
C PRO A 131 -16.69 5.71 34.07
N ASN A 132 -15.87 5.13 33.18
CA ASN A 132 -14.41 5.20 33.22
C ASN A 132 -13.84 6.26 32.25
N ILE A 133 -14.70 7.10 31.65
CA ILE A 133 -14.29 8.26 30.85
C ILE A 133 -14.79 9.52 31.55
N LEU A 134 -13.88 10.33 32.11
CA LEU A 134 -14.23 11.53 32.88
C LEU A 134 -14.53 12.75 31.97
N SER A 135 -15.23 13.74 32.53
CA SER A 135 -15.68 14.94 31.80
C SER A 135 -14.54 15.81 31.24
N ALA A 136 -14.87 16.63 30.24
CA ALA A 136 -13.95 17.39 29.37
C ALA A 136 -12.88 18.24 30.09
N GLY A 137 -13.15 18.80 31.27
CA GLY A 137 -12.15 19.53 32.07
C GLY A 137 -10.89 18.72 32.45
N HIS A 138 -10.94 17.39 32.32
CA HIS A 138 -9.78 16.50 32.50
C HIS A 138 -9.26 15.92 31.18
N ASN A 139 -10.03 15.93 30.10
CA ASN A 139 -9.77 15.16 28.86
C ASN A 139 -9.73 15.99 27.56
N ALA A 140 -9.88 17.32 27.62
CA ALA A 140 -9.92 18.19 26.44
C ALA A 140 -8.52 18.48 25.89
N ASP A 141 -8.34 18.28 24.58
CA ASP A 141 -7.21 18.84 23.84
C ASP A 141 -7.36 20.37 23.77
N GLU A 142 -6.27 21.15 23.83
CA GLU A 142 -6.28 22.63 23.91
C GLU A 142 -7.04 23.31 22.76
N ASP A 143 -7.24 22.61 21.63
CA ASP A 143 -7.97 23.07 20.44
C ASP A 143 -9.44 22.59 20.35
N SER A 144 -10.01 22.06 21.44
CA SER A 144 -11.37 21.52 21.43
C SER A 144 -12.45 22.60 21.23
N PRO A 145 -13.52 22.34 20.44
CA PRO A 145 -14.66 23.24 20.34
C PRO A 145 -15.29 23.52 21.72
N ARG A 146 -15.83 24.74 21.93
CA ARG A 146 -16.44 25.19 23.20
C ARG A 146 -17.19 24.05 23.92
N GLU A 147 -16.85 23.84 25.19
CA GLU A 147 -17.29 22.73 26.06
C GLU A 147 -18.81 22.47 26.05
N ALA A 148 -19.61 23.52 25.90
CA ALA A 148 -21.07 23.44 25.78
C ALA A 148 -21.56 22.74 24.50
N SER A 149 -20.88 22.94 23.36
CA SER A 149 -21.19 22.26 22.11
C SER A 149 -20.85 20.77 22.19
N LEU A 150 -19.72 20.44 22.83
CA LEU A 150 -19.27 19.05 22.96
C LEU A 150 -20.17 18.22 23.90
N THR A 151 -20.63 18.82 24.99
CA THR A 151 -21.59 18.17 25.92
C THR A 151 -22.93 17.90 25.23
N ALA A 152 -23.43 18.86 24.45
CA ALA A 152 -24.67 18.70 23.67
C ALA A 152 -24.55 17.66 22.54
N ILE A 153 -23.36 17.51 21.95
CA ILE A 153 -23.07 16.51 20.90
C ILE A 153 -22.89 15.11 21.51
N LYS A 154 -22.24 14.98 22.68
CA LYS A 154 -22.09 13.71 23.42
C LYS A 154 -23.42 13.19 23.96
N ALA A 155 -24.32 14.08 24.38
CA ALA A 155 -25.67 13.74 24.83
C ALA A 155 -26.58 13.14 23.73
N ARG A 156 -26.07 12.97 22.50
CA ARG A 156 -26.82 12.50 21.33
C ARG A 156 -26.21 11.24 20.71
N PHE A 157 -25.39 10.50 21.45
CA PHE A 157 -24.83 9.25 20.95
C PHE A 157 -25.92 8.33 20.39
N GLY A 158 -25.67 7.73 19.22
CA GLY A 158 -26.63 6.88 18.51
C GLY A 158 -27.63 7.64 17.63
N ALA A 159 -27.69 8.97 17.75
CA ALA A 159 -28.50 9.88 16.94
C ALA A 159 -27.78 11.21 16.68
N GLY A 160 -26.44 11.18 16.60
CA GLY A 160 -25.61 12.37 16.42
C GLY A 160 -25.83 13.02 15.06
N TYR A 161 -25.86 12.20 14.01
CA TYR A 161 -26.01 12.66 12.63
C TYR A 161 -27.37 13.32 12.40
N VAL A 162 -28.46 12.70 12.86
CA VAL A 162 -29.83 13.22 12.66
C VAL A 162 -30.05 14.55 13.36
N ASN A 163 -29.39 14.78 14.49
CA ASN A 163 -29.53 16.00 15.25
C ASN A 163 -28.62 17.14 14.76
N GLY A 164 -27.54 16.82 14.05
CA GLY A 164 -26.59 17.79 13.48
C GLY A 164 -25.80 18.59 14.53
N PRO A 165 -25.01 19.60 14.09
CA PRO A 165 -24.08 20.37 14.95
C PRO A 165 -24.75 21.41 15.87
N THR A 166 -26.08 21.34 16.04
CA THR A 166 -26.87 22.36 16.76
C THR A 166 -26.78 22.22 18.29
N THR A 167 -27.00 23.31 19.02
CA THR A 167 -27.19 23.31 20.49
C THR A 167 -28.65 23.10 20.92
N GLN A 168 -29.59 23.05 19.98
CA GLN A 168 -31.02 22.84 20.26
C GLN A 168 -31.29 21.46 20.88
N PRO A 169 -32.35 21.29 21.68
CA PRO A 169 -32.70 19.97 22.23
C PRO A 169 -32.77 18.88 21.15
N ALA A 170 -32.36 17.65 21.50
CA ALA A 170 -32.39 16.52 20.56
C ALA A 170 -33.83 16.19 20.14
N MET A 171 -33.99 15.60 18.95
CA MET A 171 -35.28 15.04 18.53
C MET A 171 -35.74 13.99 19.55
N ALA A 172 -37.04 14.01 19.85
CA ALA A 172 -37.64 13.08 20.80
C ALA A 172 -39.09 12.79 20.42
N LEU A 173 -39.71 11.90 21.18
CA LEU A 173 -41.16 11.66 21.12
C LEU A 173 -41.83 12.28 22.34
N ASN A 174 -42.91 13.02 22.13
CA ASN A 174 -43.79 13.51 23.19
C ASN A 174 -45.25 13.23 22.85
N LYS A 175 -46.11 13.17 23.86
CA LYS A 175 -47.57 13.15 23.66
C LYS A 175 -48.10 14.57 23.64
N ASP A 176 -48.97 14.87 22.68
CA ASP A 176 -49.71 16.13 22.70
C ASP A 176 -50.85 16.12 23.74
N ALA A 177 -51.61 17.23 23.81
CA ALA A 177 -52.73 17.39 24.73
C ALA A 177 -53.83 16.31 24.58
N TYR A 178 -53.87 15.62 23.44
CA TYR A 178 -54.83 14.55 23.14
C TYR A 178 -54.22 13.15 23.30
N GLY A 179 -52.99 13.06 23.79
CA GLY A 179 -52.28 11.79 24.00
C GLY A 179 -51.64 11.21 22.75
N ILE A 180 -51.64 11.92 21.62
CA ILE A 180 -51.07 11.45 20.35
C ILE A 180 -49.54 11.63 20.42
N LYS A 181 -48.79 10.55 20.15
CA LYS A 181 -47.32 10.61 20.06
C LYS A 181 -46.89 11.41 18.83
N ARG A 182 -46.01 12.39 19.04
CA ARG A 182 -45.46 13.27 18.01
C ARG A 182 -43.94 13.37 18.14
N LEU A 183 -43.26 13.51 17.01
CA LEU A 183 -41.87 13.96 16.97
C LEU A 183 -41.83 15.42 17.41
N VAL A 184 -40.89 15.74 18.30
CA VAL A 184 -40.65 17.09 18.81
C VAL A 184 -39.21 17.52 18.54
N ASN A 185 -38.96 18.83 18.65
CA ASN A 185 -37.69 19.45 18.28
C ASN A 185 -37.33 19.16 16.82
N THR A 186 -38.32 19.10 15.92
CA THR A 186 -38.10 18.84 14.51
C THR A 186 -37.57 20.07 13.78
N SER A 187 -36.86 19.89 12.68
CA SER A 187 -36.53 20.96 11.74
C SER A 187 -36.43 20.37 10.33
N VAL A 188 -36.46 21.24 9.32
CA VAL A 188 -36.26 20.86 7.92
C VAL A 188 -34.93 20.10 7.73
N ASP A 189 -33.84 20.61 8.29
CA ASP A 189 -32.51 19.98 8.27
C ASP A 189 -32.52 18.58 8.91
N ARG A 190 -33.21 18.43 10.05
CA ARG A 190 -33.33 17.14 10.73
C ARG A 190 -34.13 16.13 9.90
N PHE A 191 -35.18 16.56 9.21
CA PHE A 191 -35.90 15.69 8.27
C PHE A 191 -35.07 15.32 7.02
N ASP A 192 -34.18 16.18 6.54
CA ASP A 192 -33.22 15.80 5.49
C ASP A 192 -32.22 14.74 5.97
N ARG A 193 -31.67 14.92 7.17
CA ARG A 193 -30.77 13.92 7.77
C ARG A 193 -31.48 12.58 8.02
N LEU A 194 -32.73 12.61 8.50
CA LEU A 194 -33.53 11.42 8.73
C LEU A 194 -33.72 10.59 7.46
N GLN A 195 -34.10 11.20 6.32
CA GLN A 195 -34.31 10.41 5.10
C GLN A 195 -33.02 9.73 4.62
N ARG A 196 -31.87 10.38 4.78
CA ARG A 196 -30.56 9.82 4.38
C ARG A 196 -30.15 8.64 5.26
N ILE A 197 -30.17 8.79 6.58
CA ILE A 197 -29.74 7.73 7.49
C ILE A 197 -30.69 6.53 7.45
N ILE A 198 -32.01 6.74 7.28
CA ILE A 198 -32.98 5.65 7.11
C ILE A 198 -32.69 4.85 5.83
N ARG A 199 -32.39 5.55 4.74
CA ARG A 199 -32.02 4.91 3.46
C ARG A 199 -30.69 4.17 3.56
N LEU A 200 -29.67 4.80 4.15
CA LEU A 200 -28.37 4.16 4.38
C LEU A 200 -28.49 2.90 5.27
N GLN A 201 -29.27 2.97 6.35
CA GLN A 201 -29.54 1.82 7.22
C GLN A 201 -30.13 0.65 6.42
N ARG A 202 -31.09 0.93 5.54
CA ARG A 202 -31.70 -0.10 4.68
C ARG A 202 -30.74 -0.69 3.66
N TRP A 203 -29.92 0.15 3.04
CA TRP A 203 -28.98 -0.31 2.00
C TRP A 203 -27.81 -1.09 2.57
N THR A 204 -27.37 -0.75 3.78
CA THR A 204 -26.20 -1.38 4.42
C THR A 204 -26.57 -2.50 5.39
N GLY A 205 -27.79 -2.50 5.94
CA GLY A 205 -28.21 -3.41 7.01
C GLY A 205 -27.57 -3.13 8.37
N ILE A 206 -26.77 -2.06 8.50
CA ILE A 206 -26.09 -1.71 9.75
C ILE A 206 -27.13 -1.11 10.73
N PRO A 207 -27.25 -1.57 11.98
CA PRO A 207 -28.18 -1.00 12.96
C PRO A 207 -27.97 0.50 13.17
N PHE A 208 -29.04 1.27 13.42
CA PHE A 208 -29.02 2.74 13.45
C PHE A 208 -27.89 3.32 14.32
N THR A 209 -27.72 2.83 15.54
CA THR A 209 -26.67 3.32 16.45
C THR A 209 -25.27 3.06 15.91
N ALA A 210 -25.03 1.87 15.35
CA ALA A 210 -23.73 1.51 14.77
C ALA A 210 -23.44 2.31 13.50
N LEU A 211 -24.47 2.54 12.68
CA LEU A 211 -24.38 3.37 11.48
C LEU A 211 -24.12 4.84 11.84
N ASP A 212 -24.85 5.39 12.81
CA ASP A 212 -24.64 6.75 13.33
C ASP A 212 -23.23 6.91 13.87
N THR A 213 -22.75 5.93 14.65
CA THR A 213 -21.38 5.91 15.17
C THR A 213 -20.35 5.97 14.06
N LEU A 214 -20.48 5.12 13.04
CA LEU A 214 -19.56 5.07 11.90
C LEU A 214 -19.61 6.36 11.08
N VAL A 215 -20.81 6.83 10.71
CA VAL A 215 -21.00 8.06 9.94
C VAL A 215 -20.45 9.26 10.70
N MET A 216 -20.73 9.37 12.00
CA MET A 216 -20.22 10.46 12.81
C MET A 216 -18.71 10.39 13.02
N ALA A 217 -18.11 9.20 13.06
CA ALA A 217 -16.66 9.05 13.07
C ALA A 217 -16.05 9.60 11.78
N VAL A 218 -16.60 9.25 10.61
CA VAL A 218 -16.19 9.82 9.32
C VAL A 218 -16.33 11.33 9.31
N VAL A 219 -17.52 11.86 9.63
CA VAL A 219 -17.77 13.31 9.63
C VAL A 219 -16.80 14.06 10.55
N ARG A 220 -16.47 13.50 11.72
CA ARG A 220 -15.52 14.11 12.66
C ARG A 220 -14.08 14.00 12.17
N SER A 221 -13.73 12.94 11.46
CA SER A 221 -12.39 12.74 10.89
C SER A 221 -12.03 13.76 9.80
N GLU A 222 -13.04 14.31 9.11
CA GLU A 222 -12.87 15.40 8.13
C GLU A 222 -12.58 16.75 8.81
N GLY A 223 -12.93 16.91 10.09
CA GLY A 223 -12.60 18.10 10.86
C GLY A 223 -13.17 19.40 10.27
N ALA A 224 -12.33 20.42 10.13
CA ALA A 224 -12.74 21.78 9.79
C ALA A 224 -13.30 21.96 8.37
N VAL A 225 -13.08 20.99 7.46
CA VAL A 225 -13.64 21.06 6.10
C VAL A 225 -15.11 20.66 6.02
N ASN A 226 -15.65 20.00 7.06
CA ASN A 226 -17.06 19.62 7.16
C ASN A 226 -17.75 20.18 8.42
N PRO A 227 -17.82 21.52 8.60
CA PRO A 227 -18.37 22.14 9.82
C PRO A 227 -19.89 21.92 9.96
N GLN A 228 -20.59 21.62 8.86
CA GLN A 228 -22.03 21.37 8.84
C GLN A 228 -22.39 19.92 9.17
N MET A 229 -21.40 19.04 9.34
CA MET A 229 -21.60 17.62 9.62
C MET A 229 -22.53 16.94 8.62
N VAL A 230 -22.33 17.22 7.33
CA VAL A 230 -23.11 16.61 6.24
C VAL A 230 -22.46 15.31 5.77
N LEU A 231 -23.18 14.47 5.04
CA LEU A 231 -22.58 13.29 4.40
C LEU A 231 -21.82 13.76 3.16
N THR A 232 -20.61 13.22 3.00
CA THR A 232 -19.69 13.56 1.92
C THR A 232 -19.30 12.31 1.14
N VAL A 233 -18.46 12.48 0.12
CA VAL A 233 -17.86 11.36 -0.62
C VAL A 233 -17.12 10.42 0.35
N ASN A 234 -16.48 10.95 1.39
CA ASN A 234 -15.79 10.16 2.41
C ASN A 234 -16.72 9.24 3.20
N THR A 235 -18.00 9.60 3.35
CA THR A 235 -19.00 8.69 3.93
C THR A 235 -19.14 7.42 3.09
N LEU A 236 -19.22 7.56 1.77
CA LEU A 236 -19.34 6.43 0.86
C LEU A 236 -18.02 5.67 0.71
N ARG A 237 -16.87 6.37 0.67
CA ARG A 237 -15.54 5.74 0.69
C ARG A 237 -15.36 4.85 1.92
N ALA A 238 -15.63 5.40 3.11
CA ALA A 238 -15.51 4.69 4.37
C ALA A 238 -16.47 3.49 4.47
N LEU A 239 -17.74 3.65 4.05
CA LEU A 239 -18.70 2.53 4.01
C LEU A 239 -18.26 1.44 3.04
N GLY A 240 -17.65 1.79 1.91
CA GLY A 240 -17.11 0.84 0.96
C GLY A 240 -15.90 0.07 1.48
N THR A 241 -14.90 0.78 2.00
CA THR A 241 -13.73 0.16 2.64
C THR A 241 -14.14 -0.70 3.85
N TYR A 242 -15.08 -0.24 4.67
CA TYR A 242 -15.67 -1.02 5.76
C TYR A 242 -16.29 -2.32 5.23
N ARG A 243 -17.13 -2.25 4.19
CA ARG A 243 -17.80 -3.43 3.64
C ARG A 243 -16.80 -4.45 3.11
N TYR A 244 -15.75 -3.98 2.43
CA TYR A 244 -14.67 -4.83 1.94
C TYR A 244 -13.93 -5.53 3.10
N LEU A 245 -13.45 -4.76 4.08
CA LEU A 245 -12.69 -5.31 5.22
C LEU A 245 -13.55 -6.16 6.15
N ASN A 246 -14.84 -5.84 6.34
CA ASN A 246 -15.76 -6.66 7.10
C ASN A 246 -15.95 -8.03 6.44
N LYS A 247 -16.14 -8.07 5.11
CA LYS A 247 -16.27 -9.34 4.38
C LYS A 247 -15.03 -10.22 4.52
N ARG A 248 -13.83 -9.61 4.58
CA ARG A 248 -12.55 -10.34 4.61
C ARG A 248 -12.08 -10.70 6.03
N TYR A 249 -12.31 -9.81 7.01
CA TYR A 249 -11.74 -9.90 8.35
C TYR A 249 -12.77 -9.92 9.50
N GLY A 250 -14.08 -9.83 9.21
CA GLY A 250 -15.14 -9.87 10.22
C GLY A 250 -15.19 -8.64 11.13
N LEU A 251 -14.85 -7.47 10.59
CA LEU A 251 -14.73 -6.20 11.33
C LEU A 251 -16.11 -5.62 11.72
N ALA A 252 -16.30 -5.28 12.99
CA ALA A 252 -17.52 -4.62 13.44
C ALA A 252 -17.54 -3.12 13.09
N PRO A 253 -18.72 -2.48 12.91
CA PRO A 253 -18.81 -1.07 12.52
C PRO A 253 -18.15 -0.11 13.51
N ASP A 254 -18.27 -0.38 14.81
CA ASP A 254 -17.68 0.41 15.90
C ASP A 254 -16.15 0.28 15.94
N GLU A 255 -15.60 -0.90 15.61
CA GLU A 255 -14.16 -1.09 15.42
C GLU A 255 -13.63 -0.26 14.25
N PHE A 256 -14.31 -0.29 13.10
CA PHE A 256 -13.89 0.50 11.95
C PHE A 256 -14.09 2.01 12.17
N ALA A 257 -15.11 2.42 12.93
CA ALA A 257 -15.27 3.81 13.35
C ALA A 257 -14.04 4.31 14.15
N ALA A 258 -13.46 3.45 14.99
CA ALA A 258 -12.22 3.75 15.70
C ALA A 258 -10.98 3.80 14.77
N PHE A 259 -11.07 3.29 13.53
CA PHE A 259 -9.99 3.42 12.54
C PHE A 259 -9.93 4.80 11.90
N VAL A 260 -11.06 5.48 11.78
CA VAL A 260 -11.14 6.82 11.17
C VAL A 260 -11.23 7.94 12.21
N HIS A 261 -11.65 7.64 13.44
CA HIS A 261 -11.73 8.64 14.50
C HIS A 261 -11.54 7.99 15.88
N GLN A 262 -12.10 8.59 16.92
CA GLN A 262 -12.14 8.09 18.28
C GLN A 262 -13.07 6.88 18.43
N MET A 263 -12.68 5.95 19.30
CA MET A 263 -13.52 4.84 19.71
C MET A 263 -14.75 5.35 20.50
N PRO A 264 -15.92 4.68 20.38
CA PRO A 264 -17.11 5.03 21.14
C PRO A 264 -16.91 4.90 22.67
N GLY A 265 -17.14 5.99 23.38
CA GLY A 265 -17.13 6.03 24.85
C GLY A 265 -18.50 5.69 25.46
N GLU A 266 -19.53 5.65 24.62
CA GLU A 266 -20.91 5.39 24.99
C GLU A 266 -21.42 4.07 24.38
N ALA A 267 -22.51 3.55 24.92
CA ALA A 267 -23.25 2.42 24.38
C ALA A 267 -24.75 2.59 24.62
N ASN A 268 -25.53 1.69 24.06
CA ASN A 268 -26.95 1.50 24.32
C ASN A 268 -27.28 0.01 24.35
N ASP A 269 -28.58 -0.32 24.46
CA ASP A 269 -29.12 -1.68 24.35
C ASP A 269 -28.48 -2.68 25.34
N GLY A 270 -28.07 -2.20 26.52
CA GLY A 270 -27.44 -3.03 27.56
C GLY A 270 -26.01 -3.51 27.23
N ARG A 271 -25.39 -3.02 26.16
CA ARG A 271 -23.99 -3.35 25.78
C ARG A 271 -22.98 -2.57 26.61
N LEU A 272 -21.82 -3.16 26.89
CA LEU A 272 -20.71 -2.38 27.44
C LEU A 272 -20.20 -1.37 26.40
N PRO A 273 -19.92 -0.11 26.79
CA PRO A 273 -19.21 0.85 25.93
C PRO A 273 -17.93 0.25 25.38
N MET A 274 -17.57 0.59 24.14
CA MET A 274 -16.43 -0.04 23.47
C MET A 274 -15.13 0.15 24.26
N PHE A 275 -14.92 1.33 24.86
CA PHE A 275 -13.79 1.56 25.76
C PHE A 275 -13.71 0.51 26.88
N ASP A 276 -14.81 0.29 27.61
CA ASP A 276 -14.83 -0.69 28.69
C ASP A 276 -14.74 -2.13 28.20
N ARG A 277 -15.36 -2.43 27.06
CA ARG A 277 -15.28 -3.74 26.41
C ARG A 277 -13.84 -4.12 26.07
N VAL A 278 -13.03 -3.15 25.65
CA VAL A 278 -11.63 -3.38 25.25
C VAL A 278 -10.68 -3.32 26.45
N PHE A 279 -10.77 -2.28 27.27
CA PHE A 279 -9.73 -1.98 28.27
C PHE A 279 -10.08 -2.45 29.69
N ASN A 280 -11.36 -2.65 29.99
CA ASN A 280 -11.85 -2.96 31.35
C ASN A 280 -12.57 -4.31 31.44
N ASN A 281 -12.61 -5.10 30.37
CA ASN A 281 -13.26 -6.41 30.35
C ASN A 281 -12.42 -7.49 29.62
N PRO A 282 -11.96 -8.55 30.30
CA PRO A 282 -12.06 -8.78 31.75
C PRO A 282 -11.19 -7.80 32.53
N ALA A 283 -11.61 -7.49 33.77
CA ALA A 283 -10.82 -6.65 34.66
C ALA A 283 -9.49 -7.33 35.02
N LEU A 284 -8.36 -6.63 34.82
CA LEU A 284 -7.03 -7.13 35.17
C LEU A 284 -6.66 -6.86 36.64
N PHE A 285 -7.22 -5.78 37.21
CA PHE A 285 -6.99 -5.32 38.57
C PHE A 285 -8.32 -4.90 39.20
N ASP A 286 -8.31 -4.68 40.52
CA ASP A 286 -9.46 -4.19 41.29
C ASP A 286 -9.89 -2.75 40.89
N THR A 287 -9.06 -2.05 40.13
CA THR A 287 -9.31 -0.70 39.63
C THR A 287 -9.33 -0.69 38.10
N PRO A 288 -10.39 -0.15 37.46
CA PRO A 288 -10.45 -0.04 36.01
C PRO A 288 -9.41 0.98 35.48
N LEU A 289 -9.08 0.89 34.20
CA LEU A 289 -8.41 1.96 33.48
C LEU A 289 -9.40 3.11 33.32
N VAL A 290 -9.03 4.29 33.82
CA VAL A 290 -9.84 5.51 33.78
C VAL A 290 -9.17 6.54 32.88
N LEU A 291 -9.95 7.17 32.00
CA LEU A 291 -9.52 8.30 31.20
C LEU A 291 -9.78 9.59 31.98
N ASP A 292 -8.76 10.05 32.69
CA ASP A 292 -8.75 11.27 33.51
C ASP A 292 -7.79 12.34 32.95
N GLY A 293 -7.25 12.10 31.75
CA GLY A 293 -6.26 12.91 31.05
C GLY A 293 -4.95 13.16 31.79
N SER A 294 -4.68 12.39 32.85
CA SER A 294 -3.37 12.38 33.47
C SER A 294 -2.29 11.92 32.48
N THR A 295 -1.09 12.46 32.61
CA THR A 295 0.06 12.00 31.82
C THR A 295 0.48 10.61 32.26
N LEU A 296 0.59 9.68 31.32
CA LEU A 296 1.16 8.35 31.55
C LEU A 296 2.64 8.35 31.14
N TYR A 297 3.52 8.38 32.14
CA TYR A 297 4.95 8.25 31.92
C TYR A 297 5.35 6.79 31.70
N LEU A 298 5.97 6.50 30.55
CA LEU A 298 6.32 5.13 30.15
C LEU A 298 7.44 4.52 31.01
N ASP A 299 8.30 5.36 31.59
CA ASP A 299 9.48 4.94 32.35
C ASP A 299 9.30 5.02 33.88
N GLN A 300 8.20 5.60 34.38
CA GLN A 300 7.99 5.73 35.81
C GLN A 300 7.49 4.42 36.44
N HIS A 301 7.97 4.10 37.64
CA HIS A 301 7.66 2.85 38.35
C HIS A 301 6.61 3.00 39.46
N SER A 302 5.86 4.11 39.51
CA SER A 302 4.75 4.25 40.44
C SER A 302 3.67 3.18 40.16
N SER A 303 2.97 2.73 41.20
CA SER A 303 1.95 1.68 41.05
C SER A 303 0.86 2.07 40.04
N GLN A 304 0.54 3.36 39.89
CA GLN A 304 -0.45 3.85 38.95
C GLN A 304 0.00 3.66 37.50
N HIS A 305 1.22 4.11 37.16
CA HIS A 305 1.74 3.97 35.78
C HIS A 305 1.99 2.51 35.42
N VAL A 306 2.48 1.69 36.35
CA VAL A 306 2.68 0.25 36.12
C VAL A 306 1.35 -0.45 35.81
N LYS A 307 0.29 -0.19 36.58
CA LYS A 307 -1.04 -0.77 36.36
C LYS A 307 -1.63 -0.32 35.01
N ALA A 308 -1.57 0.98 34.70
CA ALA A 308 -2.08 1.51 33.45
C ALA A 308 -1.36 0.88 32.24
N ARG A 309 -0.01 0.78 32.26
CA ARG A 309 0.75 0.11 31.21
C ARG A 309 0.37 -1.36 31.06
N ALA A 310 0.20 -2.08 32.17
CA ALA A 310 -0.23 -3.48 32.14
C ALA A 310 -1.64 -3.66 31.56
N GLN A 311 -2.60 -2.79 31.93
CA GLN A 311 -3.95 -2.80 31.37
C GLN A 311 -3.94 -2.51 29.86
N LEU A 312 -3.23 -1.46 29.43
CA LEU A 312 -3.09 -1.11 28.02
C LEU A 312 -2.43 -2.25 27.22
N SER A 313 -1.31 -2.80 27.69
CA SER A 313 -0.65 -3.92 27.01
C SER A 313 -1.55 -5.15 26.93
N ARG A 314 -2.30 -5.48 27.99
CA ARG A 314 -3.20 -6.63 28.02
C ARG A 314 -4.40 -6.48 27.08
N ALA A 315 -4.98 -5.28 27.03
CA ALA A 315 -6.13 -4.95 26.19
C ALA A 315 -5.77 -4.92 24.70
N LEU A 316 -4.57 -4.44 24.37
CA LEU A 316 -4.07 -4.32 23.01
C LEU A 316 -3.31 -5.57 22.53
N HIS A 317 -3.35 -6.66 23.31
CA HIS A 317 -2.65 -7.92 23.04
C HIS A 317 -1.14 -7.76 22.75
N LEU A 318 -0.49 -6.84 23.47
CA LEU A 318 0.93 -6.53 23.32
C LEU A 318 1.79 -7.45 24.21
N SER A 319 3.07 -7.57 23.87
CA SER A 319 4.05 -8.33 24.65
C SER A 319 4.17 -7.81 26.09
N SER A 320 4.54 -8.71 27.00
CA SER A 320 4.79 -8.37 28.42
C SER A 320 6.04 -7.51 28.64
N THR A 321 6.88 -7.32 27.61
CA THR A 321 8.07 -6.45 27.68
C THR A 321 7.72 -4.97 27.62
N HIS A 322 6.46 -4.61 27.31
CA HIS A 322 5.96 -3.24 27.13
C HIS A 322 6.62 -2.43 26.00
N GLU A 323 7.52 -3.02 25.22
CA GLU A 323 8.20 -2.34 24.11
C GLU A 323 7.21 -1.95 23.01
N GLY A 324 6.28 -2.84 22.66
CA GLY A 324 5.21 -2.51 21.71
C GLY A 324 4.34 -1.34 22.18
N LEU A 325 4.00 -1.30 23.47
CA LEU A 325 3.23 -0.18 24.04
C LEU A 325 4.04 1.13 23.98
N ARG A 326 5.33 1.06 24.32
CA ARG A 326 6.23 2.21 24.26
C ARG A 326 6.28 2.78 22.85
N GLN A 327 6.49 1.94 21.84
CA GLN A 327 6.58 2.37 20.44
C GLN A 327 5.28 3.06 19.98
N LEU A 328 4.13 2.43 20.24
CA LEU A 328 2.84 3.03 19.87
C LEU A 328 2.60 4.36 20.60
N ALA A 329 2.89 4.43 21.91
CA ALA A 329 2.69 5.66 22.69
C ALA A 329 3.62 6.79 22.24
N ILE A 330 4.84 6.48 21.79
CA ILE A 330 5.74 7.44 21.16
C ILE A 330 5.14 7.93 19.84
N ASP A 331 4.72 7.03 18.94
CA ASP A 331 4.11 7.43 17.68
C ASP A 331 2.88 8.32 17.91
N VAL A 332 2.04 8.01 18.90
CA VAL A 332 0.90 8.87 19.30
C VAL A 332 1.37 10.26 19.72
N ARG A 333 2.31 10.34 20.67
CA ARG A 333 2.82 11.62 21.18
C ARG A 333 3.36 12.50 20.05
N GLU A 334 4.12 11.92 19.13
CA GLU A 334 4.83 12.66 18.09
C GLU A 334 3.93 13.03 16.91
N LEU A 335 2.87 12.26 16.63
CA LEU A 335 2.15 12.34 15.34
C LEU A 335 0.64 12.64 15.42
N ILE A 336 -0.01 12.51 16.58
CA ILE A 336 -1.48 12.68 16.66
C ILE A 336 -1.97 14.11 16.36
N GLY A 337 -1.12 15.10 16.63
CA GLY A 337 -1.41 16.51 16.39
C GLY A 337 -0.40 17.17 15.44
N ASN A 338 -0.34 18.50 15.50
CA ASN A 338 0.61 19.29 14.72
C ASN A 338 1.98 19.44 15.38
N ALA A 339 2.08 19.15 16.68
CA ALA A 339 3.31 19.19 17.45
C ALA A 339 3.36 18.03 18.47
N PRO A 340 4.55 17.60 18.89
CA PRO A 340 4.71 16.58 19.93
C PRO A 340 4.10 17.01 21.28
N THR A 341 3.49 16.06 22.00
CA THR A 341 2.82 16.31 23.30
C THR A 341 3.04 15.18 24.31
N ASP A 342 2.78 15.41 25.60
CA ASP A 342 2.79 14.30 26.57
C ASP A 342 1.73 13.25 26.26
N PHE A 343 2.05 11.97 26.44
CA PHE A 343 1.06 10.90 26.31
C PHE A 343 0.10 10.92 27.51
N ARG A 344 -1.17 11.30 27.26
CA ARG A 344 -2.23 11.45 28.27
C ARG A 344 -3.26 10.33 28.16
N LEU A 345 -3.83 9.94 29.30
CA LEU A 345 -4.97 9.01 29.38
C LEU A 345 -6.28 9.71 28.98
N ASN A 346 -6.38 10.12 27.71
CA ASN A 346 -7.58 10.72 27.12
C ASN A 346 -8.10 9.88 25.95
N LEU A 347 -9.34 10.15 25.53
CA LEU A 347 -10.00 9.34 24.50
C LEU A 347 -9.28 9.41 23.14
N SER A 348 -8.69 10.55 22.80
CA SER A 348 -7.97 10.76 21.53
C SER A 348 -6.76 9.82 21.41
N MET A 349 -5.87 9.87 22.42
CA MET A 349 -4.63 9.10 22.44
C MET A 349 -4.87 7.60 22.63
N ILE A 350 -5.84 7.23 23.45
CA ILE A 350 -6.22 5.82 23.64
C ILE A 350 -6.86 5.24 22.38
N SER A 351 -7.69 6.01 21.66
CA SER A 351 -8.23 5.57 20.37
C SER A 351 -7.13 5.36 19.34
N SER A 352 -6.12 6.22 19.32
CA SER A 352 -4.96 6.07 18.43
C SER A 352 -4.13 4.84 18.76
N LEU A 353 -3.91 4.52 20.05
CA LEU A 353 -3.29 3.25 20.45
C LEU A 353 -4.11 2.04 19.98
N TYR A 354 -5.42 2.06 20.26
CA TYR A 354 -6.33 1.00 19.87
C TYR A 354 -6.29 0.78 18.37
N ARG A 355 -6.38 1.84 17.58
CA ARG A 355 -6.37 1.79 16.13
C ARG A 355 -5.11 1.12 15.59
N GLN A 356 -3.93 1.57 16.02
CA GLN A 356 -2.67 1.00 15.55
C GLN A 356 -2.55 -0.49 15.89
N ALA A 357 -2.88 -0.87 17.13
CA ALA A 357 -2.84 -2.27 17.56
C ALA A 357 -3.90 -3.14 16.86
N ARG A 358 -5.12 -2.62 16.70
CA ARG A 358 -6.22 -3.36 16.09
C ARG A 358 -6.01 -3.53 14.59
N ILE A 359 -5.51 -2.52 13.88
CA ILE A 359 -5.11 -2.64 12.46
C ILE A 359 -4.05 -3.74 12.30
N ALA A 360 -2.99 -3.73 13.12
CA ALA A 360 -1.98 -4.78 13.09
C ALA A 360 -2.59 -6.18 13.28
N SER A 361 -3.42 -6.34 14.31
CA SER A 361 -4.07 -7.63 14.62
C SER A 361 -5.05 -8.09 13.53
N MET A 362 -5.73 -7.17 12.83
CA MET A 362 -6.65 -7.49 11.74
C MET A 362 -5.91 -8.17 10.58
N PHE A 363 -4.68 -7.73 10.32
CA PHE A 363 -3.79 -8.30 9.30
C PHE A 363 -2.92 -9.45 9.80
N GLY A 364 -3.11 -9.93 11.04
CA GLY A 364 -2.30 -11.01 11.61
C GLY A 364 -0.84 -10.61 11.91
N LEU A 365 -0.54 -9.31 11.98
CA LEU A 365 0.80 -8.78 12.25
C LEU A 365 0.96 -8.36 13.72
N THR A 366 2.18 -8.41 14.23
CA THR A 366 2.54 -7.66 15.44
C THR A 366 2.51 -6.15 15.17
N THR A 367 2.44 -5.35 16.23
CA THR A 367 2.44 -3.88 16.09
C THR A 367 3.75 -3.34 15.52
N ALA A 368 4.87 -4.00 15.84
CA ALA A 368 6.17 -3.66 15.29
C ALA A 368 6.24 -3.96 13.79
N GLU A 369 5.78 -5.13 13.35
CA GLU A 369 5.72 -5.51 11.93
C GLU A 369 4.79 -4.59 11.14
N CYS A 370 3.58 -4.34 11.65
CA CYS A 370 2.62 -3.47 10.96
C CYS A 370 3.18 -2.05 10.82
N ARG A 371 3.79 -1.50 11.88
CA ARG A 371 4.45 -0.19 11.82
C ARG A 371 5.58 -0.18 10.80
N ALA A 372 6.42 -1.21 10.82
CA ALA A 372 7.57 -1.33 9.94
C ALA A 372 7.16 -1.51 8.46
N LEU A 373 6.00 -2.12 8.20
CA LEU A 373 5.40 -2.25 6.88
C LEU A 373 4.78 -0.92 6.41
N ILE A 374 4.07 -0.19 7.27
CA ILE A 374 3.57 1.16 6.98
C ILE A 374 4.72 2.08 6.56
N ASP A 375 5.86 2.01 7.27
CA ASP A 375 7.05 2.79 6.96
C ASP A 375 7.63 2.45 5.58
N LEU A 376 7.62 1.18 5.20
CA LEU A 376 8.12 0.72 3.91
C LEU A 376 7.21 1.17 2.74
N LEU A 377 5.90 1.28 2.97
CA LEU A 377 4.93 1.67 1.95
C LEU A 377 4.87 3.18 1.71
N GLY A 378 4.90 3.99 2.78
CA GLY A 378 4.74 5.44 2.62
C GLY A 378 5.43 6.26 3.70
N SER A 379 6.35 5.67 4.46
CA SER A 379 7.17 6.35 5.48
C SER A 379 6.36 7.00 6.61
N LEU A 380 6.89 8.09 7.18
CA LEU A 380 6.32 8.81 8.32
C LEU A 380 4.95 9.44 8.01
N SER A 381 4.69 9.85 6.76
CA SER A 381 3.40 10.45 6.38
C SER A 381 2.26 9.44 6.54
N PHE A 382 2.44 8.20 6.07
CA PHE A 382 1.45 7.14 6.27
C PHE A 382 1.27 6.81 7.74
N ARG A 383 2.37 6.73 8.50
CA ARG A 383 2.27 6.50 9.94
C ARG A 383 1.45 7.59 10.63
N LYS A 384 1.64 8.85 10.27
CA LYS A 384 0.84 9.97 10.78
C LYS A 384 -0.66 9.81 10.46
N LYS A 385 -1.01 9.43 9.24
CA LYS A 385 -2.42 9.20 8.83
C LYS A 385 -3.05 8.03 9.59
N VAL A 386 -2.29 6.96 9.87
CA VAL A 386 -2.77 5.87 10.74
C VAL A 386 -2.92 6.35 12.18
N VAL A 387 -1.96 7.10 12.73
CA VAL A 387 -2.04 7.63 14.10
C VAL A 387 -3.21 8.61 14.28
N SER A 388 -3.52 9.44 13.29
CA SER A 388 -4.62 10.41 13.39
C SER A 388 -5.98 9.82 13.01
N GLY A 389 -6.03 8.94 12.00
CA GLY A 389 -7.25 8.39 11.41
C GLY A 389 -7.97 9.38 10.51
N GLN A 390 -7.43 10.59 10.33
CA GLN A 390 -8.06 11.66 9.55
C GLN A 390 -8.20 11.25 8.09
N LEU A 391 -9.36 11.59 7.53
CA LEU A 391 -9.66 11.43 6.11
C LEU A 391 -9.24 12.69 5.36
N ASP A 392 -8.74 12.47 4.14
CA ASP A 392 -8.20 13.51 3.27
C ASP A 392 -8.65 13.22 1.84
N ASP A 393 -8.82 14.28 1.05
CA ASP A 393 -9.23 14.18 -0.35
C ASP A 393 -8.07 14.48 -1.31
N THR A 394 -6.89 14.87 -0.78
CA THR A 394 -5.75 15.36 -1.57
C THR A 394 -4.53 14.44 -1.52
N GLU A 395 -4.34 13.72 -0.42
CA GLU A 395 -3.25 12.77 -0.20
C GLU A 395 -3.81 11.41 0.24
N PRO A 396 -3.06 10.29 0.11
CA PRO A 396 -3.46 9.02 0.67
C PRO A 396 -3.81 9.15 2.16
N ASP A 397 -5.01 8.71 2.52
CA ASP A 397 -5.49 8.73 3.89
C ASP A 397 -5.52 7.32 4.50
N VAL A 398 -6.08 7.19 5.71
CA VAL A 398 -6.13 5.89 6.40
C VAL A 398 -6.89 4.83 5.59
N LEU A 399 -7.87 5.18 4.75
CA LEU A 399 -8.60 4.22 3.92
C LEU A 399 -7.70 3.66 2.82
N ASP A 400 -6.91 4.51 2.17
CA ASP A 400 -5.94 4.07 1.16
C ASP A 400 -4.87 3.18 1.80
N ILE A 401 -4.36 3.57 2.97
CA ILE A 401 -3.34 2.80 3.68
C ILE A 401 -3.86 1.42 4.09
N LEU A 402 -5.12 1.30 4.54
CA LEU A 402 -5.73 0.00 4.84
C LEU A 402 -5.78 -0.91 3.61
N MET A 403 -6.12 -0.37 2.44
CA MET A 403 -6.10 -1.14 1.19
C MET A 403 -4.67 -1.55 0.79
N GLN A 404 -3.68 -0.68 1.00
CA GLN A 404 -2.29 -1.00 0.70
C GLN A 404 -1.69 -2.05 1.64
N LEU A 405 -2.07 -2.02 2.93
CA LEU A 405 -1.69 -3.05 3.89
C LEU A 405 -2.31 -4.40 3.54
N ASP A 406 -3.58 -4.42 3.14
CA ASP A 406 -4.26 -5.63 2.66
C ASP A 406 -3.53 -6.26 1.47
N TRP A 407 -3.14 -5.44 0.50
CA TRP A 407 -2.32 -5.89 -0.62
C TRP A 407 -0.95 -6.42 -0.18
N ALA A 408 -0.25 -5.69 0.68
CA ALA A 408 1.11 -6.01 1.08
C ALA A 408 1.18 -7.33 1.85
N VAL A 409 0.24 -7.55 2.78
CA VAL A 409 0.12 -8.80 3.54
C VAL A 409 -0.20 -9.95 2.60
N THR A 410 -1.13 -9.76 1.65
CA THR A 410 -1.46 -10.79 0.65
C THR A 410 -0.23 -11.15 -0.21
N TRP A 411 0.60 -10.18 -0.60
CA TRP A 411 1.82 -10.45 -1.35
C TRP A 411 2.88 -11.17 -0.51
N LEU A 412 3.09 -10.73 0.73
CA LEU A 412 4.02 -11.36 1.68
C LEU A 412 3.65 -12.83 1.90
N GLU A 413 2.38 -13.12 2.16
CA GLU A 413 1.86 -14.49 2.28
C GLU A 413 2.09 -15.31 0.99
N ALA A 414 1.78 -14.73 -0.18
CA ALA A 414 1.93 -15.42 -1.46
C ALA A 414 3.40 -15.67 -1.86
N SER A 415 4.34 -14.90 -1.31
CA SER A 415 5.78 -15.01 -1.56
C SER A 415 6.55 -15.71 -0.42
N ASP A 416 5.83 -16.26 0.57
CA ASP A 416 6.40 -16.90 1.77
C ASP A 416 7.46 -16.03 2.46
N ARG A 417 7.14 -14.75 2.62
CA ARG A 417 8.07 -13.72 3.11
C ARG A 417 7.45 -12.98 4.29
N ASP A 418 8.23 -12.74 5.34
CA ASP A 418 7.82 -11.89 6.46
C ASP A 418 8.29 -10.43 6.29
N VAL A 419 7.79 -9.54 7.15
CA VAL A 419 8.12 -8.10 7.10
C VAL A 419 9.61 -7.86 7.37
N THR A 420 10.22 -8.62 8.28
CA THR A 420 11.64 -8.48 8.62
C THR A 420 12.54 -8.81 7.42
N THR A 421 12.23 -9.88 6.71
CA THR A 421 12.92 -10.31 5.49
C THR A 421 12.77 -9.25 4.41
N LEU A 422 11.54 -8.77 4.16
CA LEU A 422 11.29 -7.70 3.20
C LEU A 422 12.12 -6.45 3.51
N ARG A 423 12.18 -6.00 4.77
CA ARG A 423 12.95 -4.82 5.18
C ARG A 423 14.45 -5.01 5.01
N ARG A 424 14.98 -6.19 5.36
CA ARG A 424 16.39 -6.52 5.13
C ARG A 424 16.72 -6.45 3.64
N GLN A 425 15.91 -7.09 2.81
CA GLN A 425 16.09 -7.12 1.35
C GLN A 425 15.99 -5.72 0.73
N ALA A 426 15.03 -4.91 1.19
CA ALA A 426 14.87 -3.51 0.77
C ALA A 426 15.96 -2.58 1.34
N GLY A 427 16.84 -3.07 2.21
CA GLY A 427 17.96 -2.31 2.77
C GLY A 427 17.61 -1.34 3.89
N TRP A 428 16.46 -1.51 4.54
CA TRP A 428 16.01 -0.68 5.66
C TRP A 428 16.71 -1.04 6.97
N ASP A 429 16.83 -2.34 7.24
CA ASP A 429 17.45 -2.86 8.46
C ASP A 429 18.77 -3.55 8.09
N MET A 430 19.75 -2.79 7.61
CA MET A 430 21.09 -3.30 7.41
C MET A 430 21.73 -3.49 8.79
N THR A 431 21.68 -4.70 9.34
CA THR A 431 22.64 -5.09 10.36
C THR A 431 24.03 -5.05 9.73
N GLU A 432 24.97 -4.34 10.37
CA GLU A 432 26.38 -4.46 10.01
C GLU A 432 26.73 -5.95 9.90
N THR A 433 27.38 -6.34 8.80
CA THR A 433 27.87 -7.72 8.67
C THR A 433 28.76 -7.98 9.87
N ILE A 434 28.38 -8.96 10.70
CA ILE A 434 29.17 -9.34 11.85
C ILE A 434 30.51 -9.84 11.32
N VAL A 435 31.56 -9.05 11.50
CA VAL A 435 32.90 -9.43 11.09
C VAL A 435 33.41 -10.48 12.07
N THR A 436 33.19 -11.75 11.74
CA THR A 436 33.72 -12.87 12.52
C THR A 436 35.21 -13.05 12.23
N GLN A 437 35.92 -13.72 13.14
CA GLN A 437 37.33 -14.04 12.94
C GLN A 437 37.54 -14.87 11.66
N GLU A 438 36.60 -15.75 11.34
CA GLU A 438 36.62 -16.54 10.10
C GLU A 438 36.52 -15.64 8.86
N LEU A 439 35.63 -14.65 8.87
CA LEU A 439 35.49 -13.71 7.76
C LEU A 439 36.75 -12.84 7.62
N THR A 440 37.35 -12.38 8.72
CA THR A 440 38.62 -11.65 8.70
C THR A 440 39.72 -12.45 8.01
N VAL A 441 39.91 -13.72 8.40
CA VAL A 441 40.92 -14.60 7.80
C VAL A 441 40.66 -14.82 6.31
N GLN A 442 39.39 -15.00 5.91
CA GLN A 442 39.03 -15.13 4.50
C GLN A 442 39.34 -13.86 3.69
N LEU A 443 39.05 -12.67 4.25
CA LEU A 443 39.35 -11.40 3.58
C LEU A 443 40.85 -11.14 3.48
N GLU A 444 41.64 -11.50 4.50
CA GLU A 444 43.11 -11.43 4.45
C GLU A 444 43.69 -12.33 3.36
N GLN A 445 43.19 -13.58 3.26
CA GLN A 445 43.59 -14.50 2.21
C GLN A 445 43.22 -13.95 0.83
N LEU A 446 41.97 -13.48 0.66
CA LEU A 446 41.50 -12.89 -0.59
C LEU A 446 42.32 -11.64 -0.99
N THR A 447 42.78 -10.85 -0.01
CA THR A 447 43.63 -9.68 -0.24
C THR A 447 44.98 -10.10 -0.83
N ASN A 448 45.58 -11.18 -0.31
CA ASN A 448 46.83 -11.70 -0.84
C ASN A 448 46.65 -12.30 -2.24
N ASP A 449 45.55 -13.03 -2.47
CA ASP A 449 45.24 -13.60 -3.77
C ASP A 449 44.95 -12.48 -4.81
N ALA A 450 44.29 -11.40 -4.40
CA ALA A 450 44.06 -10.23 -5.24
C ALA A 450 45.37 -9.55 -5.65
N ARG A 451 46.35 -9.41 -4.73
CA ARG A 451 47.69 -8.87 -5.05
C ARG A 451 48.41 -9.72 -6.10
N LEU A 452 48.19 -11.03 -6.12
CA LEU A 452 48.77 -11.95 -7.11
C LEU A 452 48.02 -11.93 -8.44
N ALA A 453 46.72 -11.64 -8.44
CA ALA A 453 45.85 -11.60 -9.62
C ALA A 453 45.92 -10.29 -10.42
N VAL A 454 46.50 -9.24 -9.84
CA VAL A 454 46.77 -7.96 -10.50
C VAL A 454 47.74 -8.13 -11.66
N LEU A 455 47.40 -7.57 -12.82
CA LEU A 455 48.28 -7.52 -13.99
C LEU A 455 49.40 -6.51 -13.74
N ASN A 456 50.63 -6.84 -14.14
CA ASN A 456 51.79 -5.96 -13.93
C ASN A 456 52.76 -5.93 -15.12
N SER A 457 53.67 -4.98 -15.08
CA SER A 457 54.66 -4.74 -16.14
C SER A 457 55.62 -5.93 -16.36
N ASP A 458 55.94 -6.70 -15.31
CA ASP A 458 56.83 -7.86 -15.43
C ASP A 458 56.16 -8.99 -16.23
N GLN A 459 54.88 -9.25 -15.94
CA GLN A 459 54.08 -10.19 -16.73
C GLN A 459 53.92 -9.70 -18.18
N LEU A 460 53.72 -8.40 -18.39
CA LEU A 460 53.61 -7.84 -19.74
C LEU A 460 54.92 -7.97 -20.53
N ALA A 461 56.08 -7.75 -19.89
CA ALA A 461 57.39 -7.89 -20.51
C ALA A 461 57.66 -9.32 -21.01
N SER A 462 57.03 -10.32 -20.37
CA SER A 462 57.15 -11.73 -20.79
C SER A 462 56.46 -12.06 -22.13
N LEU A 463 55.64 -11.15 -22.67
CA LEU A 463 54.91 -11.35 -23.93
C LEU A 463 55.75 -11.08 -25.20
N ASP A 464 57.01 -10.65 -25.04
CA ASP A 464 57.97 -10.38 -26.13
C ASP A 464 57.39 -9.47 -27.23
N LEU A 465 56.83 -8.34 -26.81
CA LEU A 465 56.19 -7.35 -27.68
C LEU A 465 57.22 -6.37 -28.27
N PRO A 466 57.01 -5.86 -29.50
CA PRO A 466 57.96 -4.93 -30.10
C PRO A 466 58.06 -3.62 -29.30
N SER A 467 59.28 -3.14 -29.07
CA SER A 467 59.52 -1.89 -28.33
C SER A 467 59.31 -0.62 -29.17
N LYS A 468 59.23 -0.78 -30.50
CA LYS A 468 59.02 0.30 -31.46
C LYS A 468 58.07 -0.12 -32.58
N ASP A 469 57.38 0.85 -33.16
CA ASP A 469 56.56 0.66 -34.36
C ASP A 469 57.42 0.72 -35.65
N ASP A 470 56.79 0.48 -36.81
CA ASP A 470 57.45 0.52 -38.13
C ASP A 470 57.98 1.91 -38.51
N GLN A 471 57.57 2.95 -37.77
CA GLN A 471 58.04 4.34 -37.91
C GLN A 471 59.13 4.68 -36.88
N ASN A 472 59.63 3.69 -36.13
CA ASN A 472 60.67 3.82 -35.10
C ASN A 472 60.26 4.69 -33.88
N ASN A 473 58.95 4.90 -33.68
CA ASN A 473 58.40 5.49 -32.46
C ASN A 473 58.38 4.45 -31.33
N THR A 474 58.71 4.86 -30.11
CA THR A 474 58.63 3.98 -28.93
C THR A 474 57.19 3.64 -28.60
N ILE A 475 56.88 2.35 -28.43
CA ILE A 475 55.55 1.89 -28.02
C ILE A 475 55.51 1.72 -26.50
N ASN A 476 54.54 2.35 -25.84
CA ASN A 476 54.24 2.09 -24.44
C ASN A 476 52.97 1.24 -24.34
N TRP A 477 53.16 -0.08 -24.23
CA TRP A 477 52.08 -1.05 -24.14
C TRP A 477 51.15 -0.83 -22.94
N TRP A 478 51.67 -0.34 -21.81
CA TRP A 478 50.83 -0.08 -20.64
C TRP A 478 49.86 1.08 -20.87
N ILE A 479 50.28 2.12 -21.60
CA ILE A 479 49.40 3.23 -21.99
C ILE A 479 48.25 2.72 -22.87
N ILE A 480 48.53 1.82 -23.81
CA ILE A 480 47.51 1.20 -24.67
C ILE A 480 46.53 0.37 -23.82
N LEU A 481 47.05 -0.37 -22.84
CA LEU A 481 46.24 -1.19 -21.94
C LEU A 481 45.46 -0.39 -20.88
N SER A 482 45.79 0.88 -20.62
CA SER A 482 45.12 1.71 -19.60
C SER A 482 43.60 1.91 -19.82
N TYR A 483 43.11 1.65 -21.04
CA TYR A 483 41.68 1.62 -21.36
C TYR A 483 40.96 0.36 -20.88
N LEU A 484 41.71 -0.71 -20.60
CA LEU A 484 41.22 -2.01 -20.17
C LEU A 484 41.71 -2.38 -18.77
N ILE A 485 42.79 -1.77 -18.28
CA ILE A 485 43.41 -2.03 -16.99
C ILE A 485 43.54 -0.70 -16.23
N ASP A 486 43.25 -0.68 -14.93
CA ASP A 486 43.46 0.48 -14.08
C ASP A 486 44.91 0.59 -13.55
N GLU A 487 45.18 1.64 -12.77
CA GLU A 487 46.51 1.89 -12.19
C GLU A 487 46.95 0.84 -11.18
N SER A 488 46.00 0.12 -10.57
CA SER A 488 46.26 -1.00 -9.67
C SER A 488 46.41 -2.32 -10.41
N GLY A 489 46.39 -2.33 -11.76
CA GLY A 489 46.48 -3.52 -12.59
C GLY A 489 45.23 -4.41 -12.56
N LEU A 490 44.09 -3.87 -12.13
CA LEU A 490 42.79 -4.53 -12.18
C LEU A 490 42.16 -4.30 -13.55
N VAL A 491 41.53 -5.32 -14.11
CA VAL A 491 40.86 -5.22 -15.40
C VAL A 491 39.56 -4.44 -15.21
N ARG A 492 39.41 -3.35 -15.95
CA ARG A 492 38.23 -2.51 -15.95
C ARG A 492 37.00 -3.30 -16.38
N THR A 493 35.87 -2.91 -15.83
CA THR A 493 34.56 -3.53 -16.05
C THR A 493 34.21 -3.64 -17.53
N GLN A 494 33.88 -4.85 -17.97
CA GLN A 494 33.43 -5.10 -19.34
C GLN A 494 31.91 -4.90 -19.50
N PRO A 495 31.43 -4.52 -20.69
CA PRO A 495 30.01 -4.31 -20.94
C PRO A 495 29.18 -5.59 -20.81
N LEU A 496 27.99 -5.48 -20.21
CA LEU A 496 27.08 -6.62 -20.05
C LEU A 496 26.40 -7.04 -21.37
N HIS A 497 26.44 -6.30 -22.47
CA HIS A 497 25.73 -6.71 -23.70
C HIS A 497 26.58 -7.53 -24.68
N GLU A 498 27.86 -7.75 -24.39
CA GLU A 498 28.78 -8.52 -25.23
C GLU A 498 29.66 -9.46 -24.38
N GLU A 499 30.30 -10.43 -25.01
CA GLU A 499 31.24 -11.32 -24.34
C GLU A 499 32.56 -10.59 -24.03
N PRO A 500 33.18 -10.77 -22.84
CA PRO A 500 34.40 -10.06 -22.47
C PRO A 500 35.55 -10.22 -23.48
N ALA A 501 35.69 -11.41 -24.09
CA ALA A 501 36.72 -11.64 -25.10
C ALA A 501 36.51 -10.79 -26.37
N VAL A 502 35.26 -10.46 -26.70
CA VAL A 502 34.90 -9.61 -27.85
C VAL A 502 35.12 -8.14 -27.51
N SER A 503 34.65 -7.67 -26.35
CA SER A 503 34.83 -6.28 -25.92
C SER A 503 36.29 -5.89 -25.75
N ILE A 504 37.08 -6.77 -25.13
CA ILE A 504 38.53 -6.61 -24.94
C ILE A 504 39.22 -6.50 -26.30
N ARG A 505 38.94 -7.43 -27.22
CA ARG A 505 39.56 -7.44 -28.54
C ARG A 505 39.19 -6.21 -29.36
N ARG A 506 37.90 -5.84 -29.38
CA ARG A 506 37.42 -4.63 -30.07
C ARG A 506 38.14 -3.38 -29.55
N THR A 507 38.23 -3.23 -28.23
CA THR A 507 38.91 -2.10 -27.59
C THR A 507 40.40 -2.09 -27.94
N LEU A 508 41.06 -3.26 -27.94
CA LEU A 508 42.46 -3.36 -28.37
C LEU A 508 42.63 -2.98 -29.83
N HIS A 509 41.80 -3.52 -30.73
CA HIS A 509 41.86 -3.23 -32.15
C HIS A 509 41.73 -1.73 -32.43
N GLU A 510 40.76 -1.05 -31.81
CA GLU A 510 40.57 0.41 -31.90
C GLU A 510 41.78 1.21 -31.41
N ARG A 511 42.54 0.70 -30.44
CA ARG A 511 43.73 1.37 -29.91
C ARG A 511 44.99 1.05 -30.70
N LEU A 512 45.11 -0.18 -31.20
CA LEU A 512 46.23 -0.65 -32.01
C LEU A 512 46.20 -0.06 -33.41
N SER A 513 45.02 0.29 -33.96
CA SER A 513 44.91 0.93 -35.28
C SER A 513 45.65 2.28 -35.38
N ALA A 514 45.97 2.89 -34.25
CA ALA A 514 46.76 4.13 -34.19
C ALA A 514 48.28 3.91 -34.23
N ILE A 515 48.73 2.65 -34.25
CA ILE A 515 50.14 2.27 -34.18
C ILE A 515 50.53 1.62 -35.50
N ALA A 516 51.64 2.08 -36.08
CA ALA A 516 52.13 1.58 -37.36
C ALA A 516 52.83 0.23 -37.19
N ILE A 517 52.07 -0.88 -37.16
CA ILE A 517 52.61 -2.24 -37.19
C ILE A 517 52.02 -2.97 -38.39
N ALA A 518 52.87 -3.50 -39.26
CA ALA A 518 52.46 -4.26 -40.44
C ALA A 518 51.96 -5.66 -40.09
N GLU A 519 51.09 -6.21 -40.95
CA GLU A 519 50.70 -7.62 -40.89
C GLU A 519 51.86 -8.54 -41.31
N PRO A 520 51.99 -9.73 -40.71
CA PRO A 520 51.07 -10.40 -39.76
C PRO A 520 51.31 -10.07 -38.28
N LEU A 521 52.33 -9.26 -37.97
CA LEU A 521 52.77 -8.99 -36.60
C LEU A 521 51.71 -8.24 -35.79
N ALA A 522 50.97 -7.33 -36.43
CA ALA A 522 49.88 -6.59 -35.81
C ALA A 522 48.81 -7.52 -35.22
N SER A 523 48.33 -8.48 -36.02
CA SER A 523 47.36 -9.49 -35.57
C SER A 523 47.90 -10.37 -34.43
N GLU A 524 49.18 -10.72 -34.46
CA GLU A 524 49.82 -11.52 -33.41
C GLU A 524 49.93 -10.75 -32.08
N VAL A 525 50.34 -9.48 -32.13
CA VAL A 525 50.39 -8.58 -30.98
C VAL A 525 49.02 -8.40 -30.37
N GLU A 526 47.99 -8.14 -31.19
CA GLU A 526 46.60 -8.03 -30.72
C GLU A 526 46.16 -9.30 -29.99
N ALA A 527 46.43 -10.48 -30.56
CA ALA A 527 46.06 -11.75 -29.95
C ALA A 527 46.77 -12.01 -28.60
N ARG A 528 48.08 -11.69 -28.50
CA ARG A 528 48.85 -11.82 -27.25
C ARG A 528 48.31 -10.89 -26.17
N LEU A 529 48.07 -9.61 -26.49
CA LEU A 529 47.50 -8.63 -25.56
C LEU A 529 46.07 -9.00 -25.13
N ALA A 530 45.23 -9.44 -26.07
CA ALA A 530 43.86 -9.87 -25.75
C ALA A 530 43.86 -11.06 -24.80
N THR A 531 44.75 -12.03 -25.02
CA THR A 531 44.91 -13.19 -24.13
C THR A 531 45.40 -12.78 -22.74
N PHE A 532 46.37 -11.87 -22.67
CA PHE A 532 46.89 -11.33 -21.41
C PHE A 532 45.79 -10.67 -20.57
N VAL A 533 45.04 -9.74 -21.15
CA VAL A 533 43.94 -9.03 -20.46
C VAL A 533 42.82 -10.01 -20.08
N LEU A 534 42.43 -10.91 -20.99
CA LEU A 534 41.35 -11.86 -20.74
C LEU A 534 41.69 -12.85 -19.61
N ASN A 535 42.96 -13.27 -19.50
CA ASN A 535 43.41 -14.10 -18.39
C ASN A 535 43.38 -13.34 -17.06
N GLY A 536 43.83 -12.08 -17.04
CA GLY A 536 43.69 -11.21 -15.86
C GLY A 536 42.23 -11.05 -15.43
N TYR A 537 41.34 -10.77 -16.38
CA TYR A 537 39.90 -10.65 -16.16
C TYR A 537 39.33 -11.91 -15.50
N ARG A 538 39.59 -13.09 -16.07
CA ARG A 538 39.10 -14.37 -15.53
C ARG A 538 39.64 -14.68 -14.13
N ASN A 539 40.92 -14.44 -13.90
CA ASN A 539 41.55 -14.69 -12.60
C ASN A 539 40.95 -13.79 -11.51
N GLN A 540 40.78 -12.50 -11.80
CA GLN A 540 40.19 -11.53 -10.88
C GLN A 540 38.72 -11.84 -10.57
N HIS A 541 37.93 -12.20 -11.60
CA HIS A 541 36.54 -12.61 -11.42
C HIS A 541 36.40 -13.87 -10.55
N ARG A 542 37.24 -14.87 -10.77
CA ARG A 542 37.21 -16.14 -10.02
C ARG A 542 37.35 -15.92 -8.51
N LEU A 543 38.18 -14.96 -8.07
CA LEU A 543 38.36 -14.64 -6.66
C LEU A 543 37.04 -14.19 -6.00
N VAL A 544 36.29 -13.32 -6.68
CA VAL A 544 35.01 -12.81 -6.15
C VAL A 544 33.92 -13.86 -6.27
N GLU A 545 33.91 -14.65 -7.34
CA GLU A 545 33.01 -15.79 -7.52
C GLU A 545 33.16 -16.82 -6.40
N GLU A 546 34.39 -17.20 -6.05
CA GLU A 546 34.68 -18.14 -4.97
C GLU A 546 34.25 -17.60 -3.61
N LEU A 547 34.46 -16.30 -3.36
CA LEU A 547 33.99 -15.64 -2.14
C LEU A 547 32.46 -15.68 -2.02
N LEU A 548 31.74 -15.22 -3.05
CA LEU A 548 30.27 -15.14 -3.01
C LEU A 548 29.63 -16.52 -2.98
N LEU A 549 30.20 -17.50 -3.68
CA LEU A 549 29.80 -18.89 -3.58
C LEU A 549 29.98 -19.42 -2.15
N THR A 550 31.08 -19.11 -1.50
CA THR A 550 31.35 -19.58 -0.12
C THR A 550 30.41 -18.93 0.89
N LEU A 551 30.17 -17.62 0.78
CA LEU A 551 29.38 -16.87 1.75
C LEU A 551 27.86 -17.02 1.57
N THR A 552 27.41 -17.15 0.32
CA THR A 552 25.97 -17.12 -0.01
C THR A 552 25.51 -18.32 -0.83
N GLY A 553 26.43 -19.12 -1.39
CA GLY A 553 26.10 -20.18 -2.33
C GLY A 553 25.81 -19.67 -3.75
N LEU A 554 26.07 -18.40 -4.06
CA LEU A 554 25.75 -17.82 -5.38
C LEU A 554 26.55 -18.54 -6.48
N PRO A 555 25.89 -19.09 -7.51
CA PRO A 555 26.60 -19.71 -8.63
C PRO A 555 27.51 -18.72 -9.38
N PRO A 556 28.70 -19.14 -9.86
CA PRO A 556 29.66 -18.26 -10.53
C PRO A 556 29.07 -17.47 -11.71
N ASP A 557 28.22 -18.10 -12.52
CA ASP A 557 27.58 -17.47 -13.68
C ASP A 557 26.69 -16.28 -13.32
N ARG A 558 26.19 -16.22 -12.08
CA ARG A 558 25.33 -15.12 -11.58
C ARG A 558 26.12 -14.01 -10.87
N CYS A 559 27.40 -14.24 -10.55
CA CYS A 559 28.18 -13.30 -9.75
C CYS A 559 28.30 -11.93 -10.42
N GLU A 560 28.72 -11.87 -11.69
CA GLU A 560 28.85 -10.59 -12.39
C GLU A 560 27.51 -9.84 -12.48
N PRO A 561 26.38 -10.41 -12.96
CA PRO A 561 25.09 -9.71 -12.93
C PRO A 561 24.69 -9.20 -11.53
N VAL A 562 24.91 -9.97 -10.46
CA VAL A 562 24.56 -9.57 -9.09
C VAL A 562 25.45 -8.43 -8.59
N ILE A 563 26.76 -8.49 -8.82
CA ILE A 563 27.70 -7.42 -8.44
C ILE A 563 27.33 -6.12 -9.16
N ARG A 564 26.99 -6.23 -10.45
CA ARG A 564 26.55 -5.10 -11.26
C ARG A 564 25.22 -4.54 -10.76
N TRP A 565 24.26 -5.39 -10.40
CA TRP A 565 22.98 -4.97 -9.82
C TRP A 565 23.17 -4.16 -8.53
N ALA A 566 24.16 -4.51 -7.72
CA ALA A 566 24.54 -3.76 -6.51
C ALA A 566 25.25 -2.43 -6.80
N GLY A 567 25.48 -2.05 -8.06
CA GLY A 567 26.18 -0.81 -8.44
C GLY A 567 27.71 -0.89 -8.34
N SER A 568 28.25 -2.08 -8.10
CA SER A 568 29.69 -2.35 -8.03
C SER A 568 30.18 -3.10 -9.27
N ASP A 569 31.44 -3.51 -9.25
CA ASP A 569 32.08 -4.41 -10.21
C ASP A 569 33.29 -5.09 -9.54
N VAL A 570 33.82 -6.14 -10.17
CA VAL A 570 34.95 -6.91 -9.62
C VAL A 570 36.17 -6.01 -9.38
N SER A 571 36.47 -5.08 -10.30
CA SER A 571 37.59 -4.14 -10.15
C SER A 571 37.42 -3.25 -8.93
N LYS A 572 36.24 -2.64 -8.74
CA LYS A 572 35.95 -1.80 -7.57
C LYS A 572 36.04 -2.57 -6.27
N PHE A 573 35.49 -3.78 -6.23
CA PHE A 573 35.52 -4.61 -5.02
C PHE A 573 36.95 -5.03 -4.66
N LEU A 574 37.74 -5.50 -5.63
CA LEU A 574 39.13 -5.87 -5.39
C LEU A 574 40.00 -4.64 -5.05
N ALA A 575 39.73 -3.48 -5.64
CA ALA A 575 40.40 -2.24 -5.24
C ALA A 575 40.08 -1.88 -3.78
N ALA A 576 38.81 -1.94 -3.37
CA ALA A 576 38.40 -1.71 -1.98
C ALA A 576 39.13 -2.65 -1.01
N LEU A 577 39.35 -3.91 -1.42
CA LEU A 577 40.09 -4.90 -0.65
C LEU A 577 41.60 -4.60 -0.57
N LEU A 578 42.23 -4.22 -1.68
CA LEU A 578 43.66 -3.92 -1.74
C LEU A 578 44.04 -2.68 -0.92
N TRP A 579 43.13 -1.70 -0.85
CA TRP A 579 43.35 -0.40 -0.20
C TRP A 579 42.62 -0.27 1.15
N ASP A 580 41.95 -1.33 1.61
CA ASP A 580 41.15 -1.38 2.84
C ASP A 580 40.17 -0.20 2.99
N ASN A 581 39.37 0.04 1.95
CA ASN A 581 38.46 1.18 1.90
C ASN A 581 37.02 0.72 1.59
N GLY A 582 36.20 0.57 2.63
CA GLY A 582 34.76 0.29 2.49
C GLY A 582 34.42 -1.15 2.06
N VAL A 583 35.34 -2.11 2.29
CA VAL A 583 35.18 -3.51 1.84
C VAL A 583 34.00 -4.20 2.54
N ILE A 584 33.79 -3.97 3.84
CA ILE A 584 32.74 -4.62 4.62
C ILE A 584 31.36 -4.12 4.19
N GLU A 585 31.19 -2.82 3.96
CA GLU A 585 29.95 -2.23 3.47
C GLU A 585 29.61 -2.77 2.08
N THR A 586 30.61 -2.84 1.19
CA THR A 586 30.43 -3.39 -0.15
C THR A 586 30.07 -4.87 -0.09
N LEU A 587 30.76 -5.66 0.74
CA LEU A 587 30.49 -7.08 0.92
C LEU A 587 29.09 -7.32 1.50
N SER A 588 28.67 -6.53 2.50
CA SER A 588 27.32 -6.59 3.09
C SER A 588 26.25 -6.38 2.02
N MET A 589 26.48 -5.42 1.12
CA MET A 589 25.59 -5.17 0.00
C MET A 589 25.58 -6.36 -0.98
N LEU A 590 26.74 -6.89 -1.36
CA LEU A 590 26.83 -8.05 -2.26
C LEU A 590 26.15 -9.29 -1.67
N ILE A 591 26.31 -9.56 -0.38
CA ILE A 591 25.63 -10.67 0.31
C ILE A 591 24.12 -10.51 0.18
N ARG A 592 23.57 -9.34 0.51
CA ARG A 592 22.12 -9.07 0.40
C ARG A 592 21.59 -9.30 -1.02
N TYR A 593 22.27 -8.74 -2.02
CA TYR A 593 21.84 -8.88 -3.42
C TYR A 593 21.95 -10.34 -3.91
N SER A 594 22.95 -11.08 -3.43
CA SER A 594 23.13 -12.50 -3.73
C SER A 594 22.02 -13.36 -3.12
N GLU A 595 21.69 -13.13 -1.84
CA GLU A 595 20.60 -13.81 -1.15
C GLU A 595 19.26 -13.57 -1.86
N VAL A 596 18.96 -12.33 -2.26
CA VAL A 596 17.74 -12.03 -3.02
C VAL A 596 17.73 -12.73 -4.37
N SER A 597 18.83 -12.68 -5.11
CA SER A 597 18.95 -13.37 -6.41
C SER A 597 18.71 -14.87 -6.29
N GLN A 598 19.22 -15.49 -5.23
CA GLN A 598 18.99 -16.91 -4.95
C GLN A 598 17.56 -17.22 -4.52
N GLN A 599 16.98 -16.45 -3.60
CA GLN A 599 15.62 -16.67 -3.10
C GLN A 599 14.59 -16.54 -4.21
N LEU A 600 14.77 -15.58 -5.11
CA LEU A 600 13.94 -15.43 -6.31
C LEU A 600 14.29 -16.46 -7.40
N GLY A 601 15.38 -17.21 -7.24
CA GLY A 601 15.87 -18.17 -8.22
C GLY A 601 16.26 -17.54 -9.55
N LEU A 602 16.66 -16.26 -9.59
CA LEU A 602 16.95 -15.55 -10.84
C LEU A 602 18.10 -16.21 -11.60
N SER A 603 17.95 -16.36 -12.91
CA SER A 603 19.05 -16.80 -13.77
C SER A 603 19.99 -15.64 -14.09
N ALA A 604 21.27 -15.95 -14.37
CA ALA A 604 22.24 -14.96 -14.80
C ALA A 604 21.75 -14.18 -16.02
N ARG A 605 21.11 -14.88 -16.96
CA ARG A 605 20.60 -14.32 -18.19
C ARG A 605 19.44 -13.36 -17.96
N ALA A 606 18.45 -13.74 -17.15
CA ALA A 606 17.31 -12.87 -16.85
C ALA A 606 17.74 -11.58 -16.15
N LEU A 607 18.57 -11.68 -15.10
CA LEU A 607 19.09 -10.51 -14.40
C LEU A 607 19.92 -9.62 -15.33
N ARG A 608 20.80 -10.22 -16.14
CA ARG A 608 21.58 -9.50 -17.17
C ARG A 608 20.68 -8.78 -18.18
N THR A 609 19.60 -9.42 -18.65
CA THR A 609 18.63 -8.81 -19.57
C THR A 609 18.00 -7.56 -18.97
N PHE A 610 17.50 -7.62 -17.74
CA PHE A 610 16.88 -6.47 -17.09
C PHE A 610 17.90 -5.38 -16.74
N LEU A 611 19.14 -5.73 -16.37
CA LEU A 611 20.18 -4.73 -16.10
C LEU A 611 20.61 -3.95 -17.35
N ILE A 612 20.67 -4.63 -18.50
CA ILE A 612 20.95 -3.98 -19.80
C ILE A 612 19.76 -3.13 -20.25
N ASN A 613 18.53 -3.62 -20.02
CA ASN A 613 17.30 -2.95 -20.40
C ASN A 613 16.37 -2.72 -19.19
N PRO A 614 16.68 -1.76 -18.29
CA PRO A 614 15.91 -1.53 -17.07
C PRO A 614 14.43 -1.23 -17.31
N ARG A 615 14.10 -0.61 -18.44
CA ARG A 615 12.72 -0.33 -18.86
C ARG A 615 11.89 -1.61 -19.09
N TRP A 616 12.53 -2.74 -19.37
CA TRP A 616 11.85 -4.02 -19.52
C TRP A 616 11.41 -4.60 -18.18
N LEU A 617 11.96 -4.14 -17.05
CA LEU A 617 11.44 -4.46 -15.73
C LEU A 617 10.29 -3.51 -15.39
N TYR A 618 10.57 -2.21 -15.41
CA TYR A 618 9.60 -1.15 -15.11
C TYR A 618 9.71 -0.02 -16.15
N ALA A 619 8.63 0.26 -16.87
CA ALA A 619 8.64 1.21 -18.00
C ALA A 619 9.11 2.62 -17.60
N GLY A 620 8.82 3.04 -16.36
CA GLY A 620 9.23 4.34 -15.81
C GLY A 620 10.68 4.43 -15.34
N SER A 621 11.49 3.37 -15.49
CA SER A 621 12.90 3.39 -15.07
C SER A 621 13.76 4.29 -15.97
N GLU A 622 14.52 5.19 -15.34
CA GLU A 622 15.57 5.98 -15.97
C GLU A 622 16.94 5.43 -15.55
N GLY A 623 17.66 4.81 -16.49
CA GLY A 623 18.97 4.21 -16.22
C GLY A 623 18.89 2.91 -15.43
N GLN A 624 20.00 2.54 -14.78
CA GLN A 624 20.12 1.31 -14.01
C GLN A 624 19.14 1.28 -12.83
N PHE A 625 18.54 0.10 -12.58
CA PHE A 625 17.74 -0.12 -11.37
C PHE A 625 18.56 -0.81 -10.27
N TYR A 626 18.20 -0.52 -9.03
CA TYR A 626 18.78 -1.13 -7.83
C TYR A 626 17.73 -1.97 -7.10
N LEU A 627 18.16 -2.75 -6.11
CA LEU A 627 17.24 -3.48 -5.26
C LEU A 627 16.42 -2.50 -4.41
N SER A 628 15.11 -2.54 -4.58
CA SER A 628 14.11 -1.71 -3.90
C SER A 628 12.81 -2.52 -3.75
N PRO A 629 11.82 -2.08 -2.96
CA PRO A 629 10.53 -2.76 -2.89
C PRO A 629 9.85 -2.96 -4.26
N ASN A 630 10.01 -1.98 -5.16
CA ASN A 630 9.52 -2.07 -6.54
C ASN A 630 10.21 -3.19 -7.33
N SER A 631 11.55 -3.13 -7.44
CA SER A 631 12.28 -4.11 -8.25
C SER A 631 12.20 -5.51 -7.66
N LEU A 632 12.17 -5.63 -6.32
CA LEU A 632 11.93 -6.89 -5.64
C LEU A 632 10.56 -7.48 -6.00
N TYR A 633 9.48 -6.68 -5.92
CA TYR A 633 8.15 -7.13 -6.32
C TYR A 633 8.12 -7.58 -7.79
N LEU A 634 8.67 -6.79 -8.72
CA LEU A 634 8.61 -7.13 -10.14
C LEU A 634 9.46 -8.36 -10.50
N LEU A 635 10.62 -8.53 -9.87
CA LEU A 635 11.45 -9.72 -10.04
C LEU A 635 10.79 -10.96 -9.44
N ASP A 636 10.10 -10.81 -8.30
CA ASP A 636 9.27 -11.85 -7.68
C ASP A 636 8.12 -12.28 -8.61
N ARG A 637 7.45 -11.33 -9.28
CA ARG A 637 6.43 -11.61 -10.31
C ARG A 637 7.01 -12.27 -11.55
N TYR A 638 8.18 -11.85 -12.00
CA TYR A 638 8.87 -12.52 -13.11
C TYR A 638 9.20 -13.98 -12.75
N SER A 639 9.77 -14.23 -11.57
CA SER A 639 10.08 -15.59 -11.11
C SER A 639 8.83 -16.45 -11.03
N ASN A 640 7.73 -15.91 -10.47
CA ASN A 640 6.46 -16.62 -10.42
C ASN A 640 5.94 -16.96 -11.83
N TRP A 641 6.01 -16.03 -12.79
CA TRP A 641 5.60 -16.28 -14.17
C TRP A 641 6.46 -17.36 -14.83
N ARG A 642 7.79 -17.28 -14.68
CA ARG A 642 8.74 -18.29 -15.18
C ARG A 642 8.40 -19.67 -14.64
N ASP A 643 8.12 -19.78 -13.35
CA ASP A 643 7.93 -21.06 -12.69
C ASP A 643 6.56 -21.71 -13.01
N ASN A 644 5.55 -20.89 -13.37
CA ASN A 644 4.18 -21.35 -13.57
C ASN A 644 3.68 -21.37 -15.02
N CYS A 645 4.36 -20.70 -15.96
CA CYS A 645 3.88 -20.60 -17.35
C CYS A 645 4.01 -21.91 -18.16
N GLY A 646 4.85 -22.86 -17.73
CA GLY A 646 5.10 -24.12 -18.46
C GLY A 646 5.98 -23.97 -19.71
N TYR A 647 6.56 -22.79 -19.95
CA TYR A 647 7.48 -22.52 -21.05
C TYR A 647 8.92 -22.34 -20.55
N PRO A 648 9.94 -22.59 -21.39
CA PRO A 648 11.32 -22.30 -21.02
C PRO A 648 11.53 -20.81 -20.85
N GLU A 649 12.40 -20.41 -19.92
CA GLU A 649 12.70 -19.00 -19.63
C GLU A 649 13.12 -18.19 -20.87
N GLU A 650 13.75 -18.85 -21.86
CA GLU A 650 14.11 -18.19 -23.12
C GLU A 650 12.91 -17.63 -23.87
N ALA A 651 11.77 -18.32 -23.83
CA ALA A 651 10.56 -17.85 -24.51
C ALA A 651 10.04 -16.53 -23.92
N LEU A 652 10.20 -16.35 -22.60
CA LEU A 652 9.79 -15.16 -21.85
C LEU A 652 10.72 -13.99 -22.14
N LEU A 653 12.03 -14.22 -22.08
CA LEU A 653 13.01 -13.16 -22.41
C LEU A 653 12.92 -12.73 -23.87
N GLU A 654 12.67 -13.68 -24.77
CA GLU A 654 12.49 -13.39 -26.19
C GLU A 654 11.17 -12.66 -26.48
N TYR A 655 10.15 -12.82 -25.64
CA TYR A 655 8.96 -11.96 -25.70
C TYR A 655 9.32 -10.51 -25.40
N PHE A 656 10.10 -10.22 -24.34
CA PHE A 656 10.51 -8.84 -24.04
C PHE A 656 11.34 -8.22 -25.17
N LYS A 657 12.23 -8.99 -25.82
CA LYS A 657 12.94 -8.53 -27.02
C LYS A 657 11.97 -8.12 -28.13
N GLN A 658 11.00 -8.97 -28.46
CA GLN A 658 10.00 -8.69 -29.49
C GLN A 658 9.12 -7.49 -29.13
N ALA A 659 8.66 -7.40 -27.88
CA ALA A 659 7.78 -6.33 -27.40
C ALA A 659 8.47 -4.96 -27.36
N ASN A 660 9.81 -4.94 -27.34
CA ASN A 660 10.62 -3.72 -27.36
C ASN A 660 11.34 -3.49 -28.70
N ASP A 661 11.05 -4.29 -29.73
CA ASP A 661 11.62 -4.11 -31.06
C ASP A 661 11.05 -2.85 -31.74
N PRO A 662 11.86 -2.03 -32.43
CA PRO A 662 11.35 -0.85 -33.16
C PRO A 662 10.31 -1.18 -34.25
N GLN A 663 10.31 -2.41 -34.77
CA GLN A 663 9.38 -2.94 -35.79
C GLN A 663 8.31 -3.87 -35.18
N ARG A 664 8.04 -3.75 -33.88
CA ARG A 664 7.04 -4.54 -33.16
C ARG A 664 5.63 -4.41 -33.75
N ASP A 665 4.90 -5.53 -33.77
CA ASP A 665 3.48 -5.58 -34.11
C ASP A 665 2.65 -5.97 -32.89
N ALA A 666 1.62 -5.18 -32.59
CA ALA A 666 0.79 -5.37 -31.40
C ALA A 666 0.01 -6.69 -31.42
N THR A 667 -0.44 -7.14 -32.59
CA THR A 667 -1.21 -8.38 -32.74
C THR A 667 -0.33 -9.60 -32.49
N GLN A 668 0.88 -9.60 -33.06
CA GLN A 668 1.87 -10.66 -32.83
C GLN A 668 2.34 -10.70 -31.38
N CYS A 669 2.61 -9.54 -30.77
CA CYS A 669 2.99 -9.47 -29.35
C CYS A 669 1.86 -9.99 -28.46
N ALA A 670 0.62 -9.62 -28.72
CA ALA A 670 -0.53 -10.11 -27.97
C ALA A 670 -0.74 -11.63 -28.13
N ALA A 671 -0.61 -12.16 -29.35
CA ALA A 671 -0.72 -13.58 -29.61
C ALA A 671 0.35 -14.40 -28.88
N ARG A 672 1.59 -13.87 -28.83
CA ARG A 672 2.69 -14.51 -28.10
C ARG A 672 2.52 -14.41 -26.60
N LEU A 673 2.11 -13.26 -26.06
CA LEU A 673 1.88 -13.13 -24.63
C LEU A 673 0.70 -14.01 -24.19
N ALA A 674 -0.35 -14.11 -25.00
CA ALA A 674 -1.49 -14.97 -24.74
C ALA A 674 -1.07 -16.44 -24.60
N SER A 675 -0.19 -16.94 -25.48
CA SER A 675 0.31 -18.31 -25.34
C SER A 675 1.13 -18.51 -24.07
N LEU A 676 1.96 -17.53 -23.67
CA LEU A 676 2.80 -17.60 -22.47
C LEU A 676 2.05 -17.42 -21.15
N THR A 677 0.84 -16.86 -21.18
CA THR A 677 0.01 -16.58 -19.99
C THR A 677 -1.21 -17.51 -19.88
N GLY A 678 -1.45 -18.35 -20.90
CA GLY A 678 -2.64 -19.18 -20.97
C GLY A 678 -3.93 -18.41 -21.25
N TRP A 679 -3.84 -17.15 -21.68
CA TRP A 679 -4.98 -16.30 -22.02
C TRP A 679 -5.25 -16.31 -23.53
N THR A 680 -6.23 -15.53 -24.01
CA THR A 680 -6.51 -15.42 -25.45
C THR A 680 -5.97 -14.13 -26.04
N SER A 681 -5.53 -14.17 -27.31
CA SER A 681 -4.98 -12.98 -27.98
C SER A 681 -5.96 -11.81 -28.05
N SER A 682 -7.27 -12.09 -28.20
CA SER A 682 -8.31 -11.05 -28.22
C SER A 682 -8.47 -10.36 -26.87
N GLU A 683 -8.38 -11.13 -25.78
CA GLU A 683 -8.48 -10.59 -24.43
C GLU A 683 -7.25 -9.76 -24.06
N VAL A 684 -6.04 -10.21 -24.42
CA VAL A 684 -4.81 -9.44 -24.25
C VAL A 684 -4.87 -8.11 -25.01
N LEU A 685 -5.34 -8.12 -26.26
CA LEU A 685 -5.52 -6.88 -27.05
C LEU A 685 -6.55 -5.94 -26.40
N ALA A 686 -7.64 -6.48 -25.87
CA ALA A 686 -8.65 -5.69 -25.18
C ALA A 686 -8.10 -5.05 -23.90
N ALA A 687 -7.34 -5.80 -23.08
CA ALA A 687 -6.70 -5.30 -21.88
C ALA A 687 -5.66 -4.21 -22.19
N ASN A 688 -4.83 -4.42 -23.22
CA ASN A 688 -3.78 -3.47 -23.63
C ASN A 688 -4.29 -2.10 -24.09
N ALA A 689 -5.60 -1.91 -24.25
CA ALA A 689 -6.19 -0.64 -24.65
C ALA A 689 -5.78 0.54 -23.73
N LEU A 690 -5.49 0.27 -22.45
CA LEU A 690 -5.03 1.29 -21.49
C LEU A 690 -3.52 1.57 -21.53
N LEU A 691 -2.70 0.76 -22.22
CA LEU A 691 -1.25 0.94 -22.33
C LEU A 691 -0.88 1.92 -23.45
N THR A 692 -1.40 3.16 -23.38
CA THR A 692 -1.23 4.17 -24.43
C THR A 692 0.21 4.67 -24.57
N GLY A 693 1.03 4.58 -23.52
CA GLY A 693 2.44 4.96 -23.55
C GLY A 693 3.38 3.93 -24.23
N SER A 694 2.88 2.72 -24.49
CA SER A 694 3.68 1.59 -24.96
C SER A 694 3.12 1.00 -26.27
N ASP A 695 2.49 1.83 -27.11
CA ASP A 695 1.82 1.42 -28.35
C ASP A 695 0.80 0.27 -28.16
N ARG A 696 0.16 0.19 -26.99
CA ARG A 696 -0.76 -0.90 -26.59
C ARG A 696 -0.07 -2.27 -26.57
N ILE A 697 1.18 -2.31 -26.14
CA ILE A 697 1.98 -3.52 -25.97
C ILE A 697 2.52 -3.52 -24.55
N ALA A 698 2.37 -4.64 -23.83
CA ALA A 698 3.03 -4.86 -22.55
C ALA A 698 4.52 -5.14 -22.79
N SER A 699 5.33 -4.09 -22.73
CA SER A 699 6.75 -4.11 -23.05
C SER A 699 7.64 -4.28 -21.81
N SER A 700 7.06 -4.17 -20.61
CA SER A 700 7.73 -4.32 -19.33
C SER A 700 7.11 -5.40 -18.45
N MET A 701 7.87 -5.95 -17.50
CA MET A 701 7.38 -6.92 -16.53
C MET A 701 6.26 -6.34 -15.66
N HIS A 702 6.32 -5.04 -15.36
CA HIS A 702 5.24 -4.31 -14.69
C HIS A 702 3.91 -4.38 -15.44
N GLU A 703 3.93 -4.18 -16.76
CA GLU A 703 2.72 -4.29 -17.60
C GLU A 703 2.28 -5.76 -17.76
N VAL A 704 3.21 -6.71 -17.85
CA VAL A 704 2.91 -8.14 -17.90
C VAL A 704 2.27 -8.63 -16.60
N ASP A 705 2.76 -8.19 -15.43
CA ASP A 705 2.13 -8.46 -14.13
C ASP A 705 0.69 -7.94 -14.08
N TRP A 706 0.47 -6.71 -14.54
CA TRP A 706 -0.87 -6.13 -14.61
C TRP A 706 -1.82 -6.97 -15.47
N LEU A 707 -1.37 -7.44 -16.63
CA LEU A 707 -2.17 -8.33 -17.48
C LEU A 707 -2.44 -9.68 -16.81
N SER A 708 -1.49 -10.23 -16.07
CA SER A 708 -1.69 -11.45 -15.28
C SER A 708 -2.77 -11.26 -14.21
N ARG A 709 -2.80 -10.10 -13.55
CA ARG A 709 -3.85 -9.75 -12.58
C ARG A 709 -5.21 -9.49 -13.23
N MET A 710 -5.23 -8.87 -14.41
CA MET A 710 -6.44 -8.77 -15.24
C MET A 710 -6.99 -10.16 -15.61
N HIS A 711 -6.13 -11.07 -16.05
CA HIS A 711 -6.52 -12.45 -16.36
C HIS A 711 -7.08 -13.17 -15.13
N SER A 712 -6.39 -13.08 -13.99
CA SER A 712 -6.87 -13.66 -12.72
C SER A 712 -8.23 -13.08 -12.29
N ALA A 713 -8.44 -11.77 -12.49
CA ALA A 713 -9.72 -11.13 -12.22
C ALA A 713 -10.82 -11.63 -13.18
N SER A 714 -10.50 -11.83 -14.46
CA SER A 714 -11.40 -12.44 -15.43
C SER A 714 -11.80 -13.86 -15.03
N GLU A 715 -10.86 -14.69 -14.59
CA GLU A 715 -11.16 -16.06 -14.13
C GLU A 715 -12.08 -16.08 -12.89
N VAL A 716 -11.83 -15.20 -11.93
CA VAL A 716 -12.63 -15.13 -10.69
C VAL A 716 -14.05 -14.58 -10.92
N THR A 717 -14.21 -13.69 -11.90
CA THR A 717 -15.48 -12.95 -12.11
C THR A 717 -16.31 -13.46 -13.29
N GLY A 718 -15.69 -14.23 -14.20
CA GLY A 718 -16.28 -14.60 -15.49
C GLY A 718 -16.37 -13.45 -16.50
N LEU A 719 -15.82 -12.27 -16.20
CA LEU A 719 -15.84 -11.10 -17.09
C LEU A 719 -14.67 -11.12 -18.07
N SER A 720 -14.91 -10.74 -19.33
CA SER A 720 -13.82 -10.45 -20.27
C SER A 720 -13.02 -9.22 -19.85
N ALA A 721 -11.81 -9.03 -20.36
CA ALA A 721 -10.99 -7.86 -20.15
C ALA A 721 -11.74 -6.57 -20.51
N GLY A 722 -12.45 -6.56 -21.65
CA GLY A 722 -13.26 -5.41 -22.05
C GLY A 722 -14.40 -5.11 -21.06
N GLN A 723 -15.02 -6.14 -20.49
CA GLN A 723 -16.05 -5.99 -19.47
C GLN A 723 -15.47 -5.52 -18.13
N LEU A 724 -14.29 -6.01 -17.73
CA LEU A 724 -13.56 -5.52 -16.56
C LEU A 724 -13.25 -4.02 -16.70
N LEU A 725 -12.70 -3.60 -17.84
CA LEU A 725 -12.40 -2.19 -18.12
C LEU A 725 -13.66 -1.32 -18.16
N SER A 726 -14.78 -1.85 -18.65
CA SER A 726 -16.07 -1.15 -18.63
C SER A 726 -16.62 -1.04 -17.21
N ALA A 727 -16.39 -2.03 -16.37
CA ALA A 727 -16.80 -2.04 -14.98
C ALA A 727 -16.00 -1.04 -14.14
N THR A 728 -14.68 -0.96 -14.34
CA THR A 728 -13.80 0.01 -13.66
C THR A 728 -13.97 1.45 -14.12
N ASP A 729 -14.61 1.67 -15.28
CA ASP A 729 -14.95 3.01 -15.81
C ASP A 729 -16.27 3.58 -15.27
N LEU A 730 -17.04 2.79 -14.52
CA LEU A 730 -18.32 3.25 -13.99
C LEU A 730 -18.12 4.33 -12.92
N THR A 731 -18.91 5.39 -13.03
CA THR A 731 -19.02 6.46 -12.04
C THR A 731 -20.49 6.78 -11.80
N ALA A 732 -20.80 7.58 -10.77
CA ALA A 732 -22.15 8.09 -10.54
C ALA A 732 -22.71 8.88 -11.76
N ALA A 733 -21.84 9.46 -12.58
CA ALA A 733 -22.22 10.22 -13.77
C ALA A 733 -22.40 9.35 -15.02
N SER A 734 -22.03 8.07 -14.98
CA SER A 734 -22.17 7.17 -16.12
C SER A 734 -23.65 6.93 -16.46
N ALA A 735 -23.96 6.86 -17.76
CA ALA A 735 -25.33 6.65 -18.23
C ALA A 735 -25.92 5.33 -17.71
N ALA A 736 -27.23 5.30 -17.46
CA ALA A 736 -27.94 4.11 -16.97
C ALA A 736 -27.74 2.87 -17.87
N ALA A 737 -27.56 3.07 -19.19
CA ALA A 737 -27.28 2.00 -20.13
C ALA A 737 -25.94 1.28 -19.83
N HIS A 738 -24.90 2.02 -19.42
CA HIS A 738 -23.60 1.43 -19.06
C HIS A 738 -23.72 0.59 -17.78
N TRP A 739 -24.39 1.12 -16.76
CA TRP A 739 -24.68 0.39 -15.52
C TRP A 739 -25.47 -0.89 -15.77
N LYS A 740 -26.50 -0.83 -16.62
CA LYS A 740 -27.29 -1.99 -17.01
C LYS A 740 -26.43 -3.04 -17.72
N SER A 741 -25.64 -2.62 -18.72
CA SER A 741 -24.76 -3.51 -19.48
C SER A 741 -23.75 -4.22 -18.57
N THR A 742 -23.08 -3.49 -17.68
CA THR A 742 -22.14 -4.08 -16.72
C THR A 742 -22.85 -5.03 -15.75
N GLY A 743 -24.05 -4.67 -15.27
CA GLY A 743 -24.85 -5.55 -14.42
C GLY A 743 -25.24 -6.86 -15.10
N GLU A 744 -25.67 -6.81 -16.37
CA GLU A 744 -25.99 -7.99 -17.16
C GLU A 744 -24.75 -8.87 -17.40
N ALA A 745 -23.59 -8.26 -17.66
CA ALA A 745 -22.33 -8.97 -17.80
C ALA A 745 -21.92 -9.70 -16.51
N VAL A 746 -22.00 -9.02 -15.35
CA VAL A 746 -21.69 -9.62 -14.04
C VAL A 746 -22.65 -10.76 -13.71
N ILE A 747 -23.93 -10.63 -14.02
CA ILE A 747 -24.91 -11.71 -13.82
C ILE A 747 -24.60 -12.89 -14.73
N ALA A 748 -24.21 -12.63 -15.99
CA ALA A 748 -23.86 -13.68 -16.94
C ALA A 748 -22.57 -14.42 -16.54
N GLY A 749 -21.55 -13.72 -16.04
CA GLY A 749 -20.27 -14.32 -15.60
C GLY A 749 -20.36 -15.12 -14.30
N ASN A 750 -21.38 -14.88 -13.46
CA ASN A 750 -21.62 -15.64 -12.22
C ASN A 750 -22.57 -16.84 -12.40
N ARG A 751 -23.06 -17.11 -13.61
CA ARG A 751 -23.84 -18.30 -13.95
C ARG A 751 -22.93 -19.41 -14.41
#